data_AF-A0A1X7CYI6-F1
#
_entry.id   AF-A0A1X7CYI6-F1
#
_cell.length_a   1.000
_cell.length_b   1.000
_cell.length_c   1.000
_cell.angle_alpha   90.00
_cell.angle_beta   90.00
_cell.angle_gamma   90.00
#
_symmetry.space_group_name_H-M   'P 1'
#
loop_
_entity.id
_entity.type
_entity.pdbx_description
1 polymer ?
#
loop_
_entity_poly.entity_id
_entity_poly.type
_entity_poly.pdbx_seq_one_letter_code
_entity_poly.pdbx_strand_id
1 'polypeptide(L)'
;MKTLCLALMLCLLLPASILAADIPIVFKLNAKHDPEKVYATFYNCVGAGPSPSITGTYNGPTSSGQALSTTRSYKMSELTSPSSIATGVPAGVPAVLVSDFNSGRIYISYDSPMGTFGCTQPSTEPTSNDPSLGIRFQPMELDIESGTVSTVTTPILNTNLTYIDYAAIALSLTIQNATAVNNNPLKTSVTSEVLTKTLGKTTIVQDATVRPSASDALPSTNFTRVLSPTSADMCRKYNDWTNYLKTTLYQSTTVNSKPIKIKGLFGGVGGQPANAAPLTAADRTARNQTQSYDYEVTFAANGDATMTAQTGSGNGAVAGVGTNIGVGVGDNTANVNITITFAALNASTGIYGNNPAYTYGSTTTTGVENDFYGWVVGDLLAGLSWGLPGSTVKFNATSALNVQIGDLTSAEWFGGLKASGGAYSVPNSPVGKGYIYSKAQPGNPTNYHTYAAGLKGITGAYGFGLQDRGGATLITFNRIDHPNGYLEIGVDTENHSTVGPSPSQQPGVVVNVNEFSSKDLTANDLKTTYAVENFTTYSTICSFNASINVSGGYGVFMMNSNTLPSGSPTSLRLLKLYSNGTSAFFGNYAATGPIYSDGTWWLTDLAGTHILPSDQLVTGNTYYVHFVVQDNGKYDENSALGQITDPVALGASTSSSSGCVLNPDSDVRYELAGMFIAALIFMVFRRKVAKRKFK
;
A
#
# COMPACT_ATOMS: atom_id res chain seq x y z
N MET A 1 54.35 -30.93 -10.10
CA MET A 1 53.48 -29.98 -10.84
C MET A 1 52.03 -30.48 -10.98
N LYS A 2 51.75 -31.66 -11.55
CA LYS A 2 50.35 -32.14 -11.73
C LYS A 2 49.54 -32.26 -10.43
N THR A 3 50.16 -32.71 -9.33
CA THR A 3 49.51 -32.80 -8.01
C THR A 3 49.23 -31.44 -7.37
N LEU A 4 50.07 -30.42 -7.66
CA LEU A 4 49.89 -29.05 -7.17
C LEU A 4 48.78 -28.32 -7.97
N CYS A 5 48.68 -28.55 -9.28
CA CYS A 5 47.56 -28.06 -10.08
C CYS A 5 46.23 -28.72 -9.73
N LEU A 6 46.22 -30.01 -9.39
CA LEU A 6 45.00 -30.70 -8.95
C LEU A 6 44.54 -30.23 -7.57
N ALA A 7 45.47 -29.94 -6.65
CA ALA A 7 45.16 -29.34 -5.35
C ALA A 7 44.65 -27.89 -5.50
N LEU A 8 45.25 -27.08 -6.39
CA LEU A 8 44.75 -25.73 -6.69
C LEU A 8 43.36 -25.76 -7.35
N MET A 9 43.10 -26.70 -8.27
CA MET A 9 41.77 -26.89 -8.86
C MET A 9 40.75 -27.40 -7.83
N LEU A 10 41.13 -28.29 -6.90
CA LEU A 10 40.23 -28.71 -5.82
C LEU A 10 39.93 -27.57 -4.83
N CYS A 11 40.90 -26.69 -4.56
CA CYS A 11 40.67 -25.48 -3.75
C CYS A 11 39.84 -24.40 -4.49
N LEU A 12 39.88 -24.36 -5.83
CA LEU A 12 39.00 -23.54 -6.67
C LEU A 12 37.59 -24.15 -6.86
N LEU A 13 37.41 -25.42 -6.49
CA LEU A 13 36.13 -26.16 -6.49
C LEU A 13 35.52 -26.28 -5.09
N LEU A 14 36.17 -25.77 -4.05
CA LEU A 14 35.49 -25.56 -2.78
C LEU A 14 34.39 -24.53 -3.06
N PRO A 15 33.11 -24.83 -2.80
CA PRO A 15 32.06 -23.83 -2.89
C PRO A 15 32.54 -22.66 -2.05
N ALA A 16 32.61 -21.47 -2.66
CA ALA A 16 32.94 -20.24 -1.94
C ALA A 16 32.14 -20.29 -0.65
N SER A 17 32.84 -20.39 0.49
CA SER A 17 32.21 -20.46 1.80
C SER A 17 31.22 -19.32 1.82
N ILE A 18 29.92 -19.66 1.87
CA ILE A 18 28.82 -18.70 1.77
C ILE A 18 28.94 -17.87 3.04
N LEU A 19 29.71 -16.79 2.97
CA LEU A 19 29.82 -15.83 4.06
C LEU A 19 28.44 -15.20 4.19
N ALA A 20 27.91 -15.21 5.42
CA ALA A 20 26.71 -14.48 5.76
C ALA A 20 26.90 -13.02 5.33
N ALA A 21 26.10 -12.58 4.36
CA ALA A 21 26.22 -11.24 3.82
C ALA A 21 25.17 -10.35 4.48
N ASP A 22 25.65 -9.27 5.11
CA ASP A 22 24.83 -8.19 5.66
C ASP A 22 23.83 -7.64 4.63
N ILE A 23 22.73 -7.05 5.11
CA ILE A 23 21.62 -6.54 4.31
C ILE A 23 21.96 -5.13 3.78
N PRO A 24 22.13 -4.94 2.46
CA PRO A 24 22.29 -3.62 1.88
C PRO A 24 20.94 -2.94 1.75
N ILE A 25 20.91 -1.67 2.11
CA ILE A 25 19.75 -0.79 2.00
C ILE A 25 20.16 0.41 1.16
N VAL A 26 19.43 0.67 0.08
CA VAL A 26 19.66 1.76 -0.88
C VAL A 26 18.52 2.76 -0.78
N PHE A 27 18.83 4.05 -0.76
CA PHE A 27 17.81 5.10 -0.80
C PHE A 27 17.74 5.69 -2.21
N LYS A 28 16.55 5.59 -2.82
CA LYS A 28 16.26 6.17 -4.13
C LYS A 28 15.40 7.39 -3.96
N LEU A 29 15.96 8.56 -4.28
CA LEU A 29 15.23 9.82 -4.21
C LEU A 29 14.54 10.13 -5.54
N ASN A 30 13.36 10.75 -5.47
CA ASN A 30 12.84 11.49 -6.62
C ASN A 30 13.84 12.57 -7.03
N ALA A 31 14.05 12.75 -8.34
CA ALA A 31 15.01 13.71 -8.89
C ALA A 31 14.77 15.18 -8.47
N LYS A 32 13.55 15.51 -8.01
CA LYS A 32 13.22 16.85 -7.49
C LYS A 32 13.82 17.14 -6.10
N HIS A 33 14.25 16.11 -5.37
CA HIS A 33 14.76 16.26 -4.01
C HIS A 33 16.28 16.39 -4.01
N ASP A 34 16.78 17.39 -3.30
CA ASP A 34 18.21 17.63 -3.09
C ASP A 34 18.77 16.65 -2.05
N PRO A 35 19.75 15.77 -2.38
CA PRO A 35 20.34 14.83 -1.44
C PRO A 35 20.98 15.49 -0.20
N GLU A 36 21.32 16.78 -0.25
CA GLU A 36 21.82 17.55 0.91
C GLU A 36 20.73 17.91 1.93
N LYS A 37 19.46 17.81 1.53
CA LYS A 37 18.29 18.20 2.32
C LYS A 37 17.37 17.04 2.67
N VAL A 38 17.73 15.81 2.28
CA VAL A 38 17.02 14.60 2.69
C VAL A 38 17.90 13.85 3.66
N TYR A 39 17.30 13.40 4.77
CA TYR A 39 18.02 12.71 5.84
C TYR A 39 17.42 11.33 6.10
N ALA A 40 18.27 10.38 6.49
CA ALA A 40 17.90 9.11 7.08
C ALA A 40 18.29 9.09 8.57
N THR A 41 17.39 8.65 9.43
CA THR A 41 17.63 8.52 10.88
C THR A 41 17.21 7.14 11.37
N PHE A 42 18.10 6.45 12.06
CA PHE A 42 17.88 5.09 12.57
C PHE A 42 17.47 5.14 14.04
N TYR A 43 16.34 4.55 14.37
CA TYR A 43 15.85 4.42 15.76
C TYR A 43 15.55 2.98 16.08
N ASN A 44 15.87 2.56 17.29
CA ASN A 44 15.35 1.32 17.83
C ASN A 44 15.32 1.34 19.35
N CYS A 45 14.56 0.40 19.92
CA CYS A 45 14.45 0.17 21.35
C CYS A 45 14.38 -1.33 21.58
N VAL A 46 15.40 -1.92 22.20
CA VAL A 46 15.43 -3.37 22.45
C VAL A 46 15.33 -3.62 23.96
N GLY A 47 14.13 -3.96 24.45
CA GLY A 47 13.90 -4.41 25.83
C GLY A 47 14.28 -3.40 26.94
N ALA A 48 14.29 -3.88 28.19
CA ALA A 48 14.65 -3.10 29.38
C ALA A 48 16.19 -2.90 29.55
N GLY A 49 16.96 -3.19 28.49
CA GLY A 49 18.42 -3.13 28.41
C GLY A 49 18.85 -3.94 27.19
N PRO A 50 19.29 -3.31 26.08
CA PRO A 50 20.34 -2.31 26.02
C PRO A 50 19.92 -0.95 25.41
N SER A 51 20.86 0.00 25.43
CA SER A 51 20.78 1.28 24.70
C SER A 51 20.46 1.10 23.22
N PRO A 52 19.89 2.14 22.54
CA PRO A 52 19.68 2.14 21.09
C PRO A 52 20.91 1.66 20.34
N SER A 53 20.77 0.71 19.43
CA SER A 53 21.89 0.06 18.75
C SER A 53 21.58 -0.26 17.31
N ILE A 54 22.55 -0.03 16.44
CA ILE A 54 22.56 -0.53 15.08
C ILE A 54 23.97 -1.04 14.79
N THR A 55 24.06 -2.24 14.22
CA THR A 55 25.34 -2.76 13.71
C THR A 55 25.29 -2.72 12.20
N GLY A 56 26.14 -1.87 11.63
CA GLY A 56 26.21 -1.69 10.19
C GLY A 56 27.20 -0.59 9.82
N THR A 57 27.47 -0.50 8.53
CA THR A 57 28.40 0.47 7.96
C THR A 57 27.82 1.21 6.77
N TYR A 58 28.47 2.29 6.37
CA TYR A 58 28.21 2.98 5.12
C TYR A 58 29.52 3.42 4.47
N ASN A 59 29.47 3.66 3.16
CA ASN A 59 30.54 4.31 2.43
C ASN A 59 30.11 5.74 2.14
N GLY A 60 30.93 6.71 2.55
CA GLY A 60 30.73 8.10 2.19
C GLY A 60 31.48 8.49 0.91
N PRO A 61 31.47 9.79 0.56
CA PRO A 61 32.12 10.30 -0.65
C PRO A 61 33.64 10.08 -0.68
N THR A 62 34.28 10.08 0.50
CA THR A 62 35.75 10.05 0.65
C THR A 62 36.27 8.94 1.56
N SER A 63 35.39 8.13 2.16
CA SER A 63 35.78 7.08 3.12
C SER A 63 34.78 5.92 3.10
N SER A 64 35.26 4.71 3.41
CA SER A 64 34.48 3.47 3.37
C SER A 64 34.41 2.80 4.74
N GLY A 65 33.35 2.04 5.00
CA GLY A 65 33.21 1.23 6.21
C GLY A 65 32.99 2.05 7.49
N GLN A 66 32.41 3.25 7.38
CA GLN A 66 32.08 4.06 8.54
C GLN A 66 30.91 3.44 9.31
N ALA A 67 30.96 3.42 10.64
CA ALA A 67 29.91 2.84 11.46
C ALA A 67 28.62 3.68 11.45
N LEU A 68 27.47 3.01 11.44
CA LEU A 68 26.16 3.62 11.67
C LEU A 68 25.94 3.95 13.16
N SER A 69 25.01 4.86 13.42
CA SER A 69 24.63 5.34 14.74
C SER A 69 23.14 5.68 14.79
N THR A 70 22.52 5.45 15.94
CA THR A 70 21.12 5.81 16.26
C THR A 70 21.00 7.19 16.91
N THR A 71 22.10 7.92 17.06
CA THR A 71 22.16 9.22 17.78
C THR A 71 22.21 10.45 16.87
N ARG A 72 22.11 10.24 15.55
CA ARG A 72 22.15 11.32 14.56
C ARG A 72 21.37 10.98 13.31
N SER A 73 21.11 12.01 12.51
CA SER A 73 20.61 11.87 11.15
C SER A 73 21.78 11.92 10.15
N TYR A 74 21.63 11.22 9.03
CA TYR A 74 22.59 11.14 7.93
C TYR A 74 22.01 11.81 6.70
N LYS A 75 22.76 12.69 6.05
CA LYS A 75 22.33 13.22 4.75
C LYS A 75 22.41 12.13 3.68
N MET A 76 21.55 12.17 2.68
CA MET A 76 21.64 11.20 1.57
C MET A 76 22.96 11.35 0.80
N SER A 77 23.49 12.56 0.68
CA SER A 77 24.82 12.80 0.10
C SER A 77 25.97 12.20 0.94
N GLU A 78 25.85 12.19 2.27
CA GLU A 78 26.83 11.58 3.19
C GLU A 78 26.88 10.06 3.03
N LEU A 79 25.74 9.45 2.68
CA LEU A 79 25.62 8.00 2.43
C LEU A 79 25.98 7.59 0.99
N THR A 80 26.32 8.55 0.13
CA THR A 80 26.61 8.29 -1.29
C THR A 80 28.11 8.10 -1.52
N SER A 81 28.49 7.00 -2.16
CA SER A 81 29.89 6.68 -2.47
C SER A 81 30.09 6.35 -3.95
N PRO A 82 31.25 6.70 -4.56
CA PRO A 82 31.60 6.25 -5.91
C PRO A 82 31.83 4.73 -6.00
N SER A 83 31.95 4.04 -4.87
CA SER A 83 32.09 2.58 -4.80
C SER A 83 30.81 1.95 -4.29
N SER A 84 30.45 0.80 -4.86
CA SER A 84 29.32 0.00 -4.35
C SER A 84 29.60 -0.49 -2.92
N ILE A 85 28.56 -0.52 -2.08
CA ILE A 85 28.67 -1.00 -0.70
C ILE A 85 28.67 -2.53 -0.59
N ALA A 86 28.08 -3.22 -1.58
CA ALA A 86 28.00 -4.67 -1.61
C ALA A 86 27.73 -5.18 -3.03
N THR A 87 28.09 -6.43 -3.32
CA THR A 87 27.74 -7.08 -4.59
C THR A 87 26.25 -6.98 -4.88
N GLY A 88 25.89 -6.60 -6.12
CA GLY A 88 24.51 -6.41 -6.56
C GLY A 88 23.96 -4.99 -6.34
N VAL A 89 24.62 -4.17 -5.52
CA VAL A 89 24.21 -2.78 -5.25
C VAL A 89 24.87 -1.83 -6.25
N PRO A 90 24.14 -0.85 -6.84
CA PRO A 90 24.75 0.19 -7.67
C PRO A 90 25.78 1.03 -6.90
N ALA A 91 26.78 1.55 -7.62
CA ALA A 91 27.64 2.61 -7.09
C ALA A 91 26.99 3.99 -7.33
N GLY A 92 27.45 5.01 -6.61
CA GLY A 92 26.97 6.39 -6.78
C GLY A 92 25.56 6.66 -6.24
N VAL A 93 25.06 5.78 -5.36
CA VAL A 93 23.75 5.93 -4.70
C VAL A 93 23.93 5.97 -3.18
N PRO A 94 23.01 6.63 -2.44
CA PRO A 94 22.99 6.57 -0.99
C PRO A 94 22.73 5.13 -0.52
N ALA A 95 23.63 4.55 0.26
CA ALA A 95 23.47 3.18 0.72
C ALA A 95 24.12 2.90 2.08
N VAL A 96 23.55 1.94 2.80
CA VAL A 96 24.06 1.40 4.07
C VAL A 96 24.05 -0.13 4.04
N LEU A 97 24.87 -0.75 4.87
CA LEU A 97 25.00 -2.20 5.01
C LEU A 97 24.78 -2.58 6.47
N VAL A 98 23.75 -3.35 6.77
CA VAL A 98 23.27 -3.59 8.14
C VAL A 98 23.28 -5.08 8.47
N SER A 99 23.88 -5.42 9.61
CA SER A 99 23.97 -6.79 10.11
C SER A 99 23.02 -7.07 11.28
N ASP A 100 22.68 -6.05 12.06
CA ASP A 100 21.76 -6.14 13.20
C ASP A 100 21.06 -4.80 13.43
N PHE A 101 19.73 -4.83 13.46
CA PHE A 101 18.86 -3.67 13.73
C PHE A 101 17.49 -4.17 14.20
N ASN A 102 17.43 -4.61 15.45
CA ASN A 102 16.23 -5.21 16.03
C ASN A 102 15.18 -4.16 16.38
N SER A 103 13.92 -4.42 16.02
CA SER A 103 12.76 -3.55 16.27
C SER A 103 13.03 -2.09 15.86
N GLY A 104 13.61 -1.96 14.68
CA GLY A 104 14.12 -0.72 14.12
C GLY A 104 13.09 0.07 13.31
N ARG A 105 13.34 1.37 13.22
CA ARG A 105 12.66 2.29 12.32
C ARG A 105 13.68 3.16 11.61
N ILE A 106 13.53 3.29 10.31
CA ILE A 106 14.24 4.29 9.53
C ILE A 106 13.26 5.42 9.26
N TYR A 107 13.62 6.63 9.67
CA TYR A 107 12.88 7.84 9.36
C TYR A 107 13.54 8.55 8.20
N ILE A 108 12.73 8.98 7.23
CA ILE A 108 13.15 9.91 6.19
C ILE A 108 12.61 11.29 6.56
N SER A 109 13.47 12.31 6.61
CA SER A 109 13.06 13.69 6.85
C SER A 109 13.55 14.64 5.76
N TYR A 110 12.82 15.73 5.56
CA TYR A 110 13.18 16.81 4.63
C TYR A 110 13.62 18.07 5.38
N ASP A 111 14.54 18.80 4.74
CA ASP A 111 15.08 20.12 5.07
C ASP A 111 15.81 20.24 6.42
N SER A 112 15.53 19.36 7.38
CA SER A 112 16.14 19.33 8.70
C SER A 112 16.36 17.90 9.19
N PRO A 113 17.47 17.64 9.91
CA PRO A 113 17.67 16.39 10.62
C PRO A 113 16.64 16.27 11.76
N MET A 114 16.28 15.04 12.14
CA MET A 114 15.43 14.78 13.31
C MET A 114 16.01 15.40 14.59
N GLY A 115 15.14 15.81 15.52
CA GLY A 115 15.55 16.43 16.80
C GLY A 115 15.52 15.49 18.01
N THR A 116 14.75 14.40 17.93
CA THR A 116 14.67 13.34 18.96
C THR A 116 15.61 12.21 18.56
N PHE A 117 16.18 11.42 19.47
CA PHE A 117 17.04 10.29 19.10
C PHE A 117 16.94 9.15 20.11
N GLY A 118 17.45 7.98 19.73
CA GLY A 118 17.61 6.85 20.63
C GLY A 118 16.31 6.10 20.93
N CYS A 119 16.05 5.79 22.21
CA CYS A 119 14.93 4.94 22.62
C CYS A 119 13.58 5.68 22.70
N THR A 120 13.57 6.99 22.51
CA THR A 120 12.34 7.78 22.52
C THR A 120 11.91 7.98 21.07
N GLN A 121 10.81 7.35 20.68
CA GLN A 121 10.22 7.60 19.37
C GLN A 121 9.73 9.06 19.30
N PRO A 122 9.89 9.74 18.15
CA PRO A 122 9.42 11.10 18.01
C PRO A 122 7.90 11.14 18.18
N SER A 123 7.42 11.96 19.11
CA SER A 123 5.98 12.16 19.27
C SER A 123 5.46 13.02 18.11
N THR A 124 4.33 12.62 17.55
CA THR A 124 3.58 13.41 16.57
C THR A 124 2.38 14.12 17.16
N GLU A 125 2.13 13.97 18.46
CA GLU A 125 1.00 14.61 19.12
C GLU A 125 1.19 16.14 19.13
N PRO A 126 0.22 16.91 18.64
CA PRO A 126 0.24 18.37 18.62
C PRO A 126 0.53 19.01 19.98
N THR A 127 0.05 18.38 21.05
CA THR A 127 0.23 18.85 22.43
C THR A 127 1.58 18.43 23.04
N SER A 128 2.38 17.63 22.34
CA SER A 128 3.72 17.27 22.80
C SER A 128 4.72 18.41 22.59
N ASN A 129 5.86 18.35 23.30
CA ASN A 129 6.99 19.27 23.12
C ASN A 129 8.14 18.62 22.33
N ASP A 130 7.82 17.66 21.45
CA ASP A 130 8.85 16.92 20.71
C ASP A 130 9.59 17.85 19.72
N PRO A 131 10.93 17.87 19.74
CA PRO A 131 11.72 18.78 18.90
C PRO A 131 11.58 18.49 17.38
N SER A 132 11.01 17.36 17.00
CA SER A 132 10.78 16.96 15.61
C SER A 132 9.38 17.32 15.10
N LEU A 133 8.49 17.93 15.92
CA LEU A 133 7.12 18.26 15.51
C LEU A 133 7.02 19.15 14.25
N GLY A 134 7.95 20.10 14.12
CA GLY A 134 8.02 21.01 12.96
C GLY A 134 8.67 20.39 11.72
N ILE A 135 9.12 19.14 11.79
CA ILE A 135 9.87 18.48 10.70
C ILE A 135 8.93 17.58 9.91
N ARG A 136 9.02 17.61 8.58
CA ARG A 136 8.32 16.63 7.74
C ARG A 136 9.12 15.34 7.69
N PHE A 137 8.59 14.27 8.26
CA PHE A 137 9.27 12.97 8.29
C PHE A 137 8.30 11.79 8.21
N GLN A 138 8.74 10.64 7.68
CA GLN A 138 7.96 9.40 7.61
C GLN A 138 8.81 8.19 8.01
N PRO A 139 8.34 7.30 8.90
CA PRO A 139 9.00 6.04 9.21
C PRO A 139 8.67 4.94 8.21
N MET A 140 9.54 3.96 8.19
CA MET A 140 9.24 2.57 7.87
C MET A 140 9.79 1.67 8.99
N GLU A 141 9.25 0.47 9.15
CA GLU A 141 9.66 -0.45 10.22
C GLU A 141 10.47 -1.60 9.64
N LEU A 142 11.58 -1.92 10.30
CA LEU A 142 12.50 -2.98 9.90
C LEU A 142 12.98 -3.70 11.14
N ASP A 143 13.08 -5.01 11.03
CA ASP A 143 13.72 -5.88 11.99
C ASP A 143 14.77 -6.67 11.23
N ILE A 144 16.04 -6.45 11.57
CA ILE A 144 17.17 -7.19 11.00
C ILE A 144 17.82 -7.95 12.14
N GLU A 145 17.50 -9.22 12.23
CA GLU A 145 18.00 -10.10 13.29
C GLU A 145 18.79 -11.27 12.72
N SER A 146 19.64 -11.87 13.55
CA SER A 146 20.39 -13.07 13.19
C SER A 146 19.46 -14.28 13.17
N GLY A 147 19.28 -14.89 12.00
CA GLY A 147 18.51 -16.11 11.80
C GLY A 147 19.32 -17.23 11.17
N THR A 148 18.74 -18.42 11.05
CA THR A 148 19.38 -19.57 10.38
C THR A 148 18.62 -19.91 9.10
N VAL A 149 19.30 -19.82 7.96
CA VAL A 149 18.78 -20.25 6.65
C VAL A 149 19.57 -21.48 6.23
N SER A 150 18.88 -22.62 6.11
CA SER A 150 19.50 -23.95 5.98
C SER A 150 20.44 -24.26 7.16
N THR A 151 21.74 -24.04 7.00
CA THR A 151 22.77 -24.28 8.04
C THR A 151 23.66 -23.07 8.28
N VAL A 152 23.33 -21.92 7.67
CA VAL A 152 24.13 -20.69 7.76
C VAL A 152 23.37 -19.68 8.61
N THR A 153 24.03 -19.17 9.64
CA THR A 153 23.54 -18.03 10.42
C THR A 153 23.75 -16.77 9.60
N THR A 154 22.68 -16.03 9.32
CA THR A 154 22.68 -14.84 8.46
C THR A 154 21.68 -13.82 8.98
N PRO A 155 21.88 -12.51 8.73
CA PRO A 155 20.84 -11.52 8.92
C PRO A 155 19.58 -11.87 8.10
N ILE A 156 18.42 -11.77 8.73
CA ILE A 156 17.10 -11.86 8.10
C ILE A 156 16.41 -10.53 8.29
N LEU A 157 16.01 -9.91 7.18
CA LEU A 157 15.21 -8.69 7.16
C LEU A 157 13.73 -9.07 7.20
N ASN A 158 13.00 -8.52 8.17
CA ASN A 158 11.55 -8.39 8.15
C ASN A 158 11.20 -6.91 8.10
N THR A 159 10.45 -6.46 7.09
CA THR A 159 10.12 -5.04 6.96
C THR A 159 8.71 -4.80 6.48
N ASN A 160 8.15 -3.67 6.91
CA ASN A 160 6.86 -3.17 6.45
C ASN A 160 6.95 -1.67 6.14
N LEU A 161 5.97 -1.21 5.36
CA LEU A 161 5.65 0.20 5.23
C LEU A 161 4.44 0.53 6.10
N THR A 162 4.44 1.66 6.79
CA THR A 162 3.38 2.05 7.71
C THR A 162 2.97 3.51 7.59
N TYR A 163 1.66 3.74 7.67
CA TYR A 163 0.99 5.03 7.84
C TYR A 163 -0.01 4.98 8.99
N ILE A 164 0.15 4.04 9.95
CA ILE A 164 -0.77 3.87 11.08
C ILE A 164 -0.92 5.16 11.87
N ASP A 165 0.20 5.83 12.18
CA ASP A 165 0.20 6.99 13.07
C ASP A 165 -0.10 8.30 12.33
N TYR A 166 0.43 8.43 11.11
CA TYR A 166 0.26 9.59 10.25
C TYR A 166 0.83 9.33 8.85
N ALA A 167 0.55 10.26 7.93
CA ALA A 167 1.17 10.29 6.60
C ALA A 167 1.83 11.64 6.29
N ALA A 168 3.06 11.59 5.78
CA ALA A 168 3.84 12.78 5.43
C ALA A 168 4.61 12.65 4.11
N ILE A 169 5.20 11.47 3.86
CA ILE A 169 6.04 11.20 2.69
C ILE A 169 5.60 9.87 2.08
N ALA A 170 5.36 9.86 0.78
CA ALA A 170 5.13 8.62 0.03
C ALA A 170 6.44 7.83 -0.05
N LEU A 171 6.44 6.60 0.47
CA LEU A 171 7.60 5.73 0.47
C LEU A 171 7.29 4.43 -0.29
N SER A 172 8.34 3.74 -0.71
CA SER A 172 8.25 2.38 -1.25
C SER A 172 9.39 1.52 -0.74
N LEU A 173 9.13 0.24 -0.50
CA LEU A 173 10.10 -0.79 -0.16
C LEU A 173 10.10 -1.84 -1.27
N THR A 174 11.24 -2.02 -1.93
CA THR A 174 11.40 -3.01 -3.00
C THR A 174 12.68 -3.78 -2.80
N ILE A 175 12.60 -5.11 -2.70
CA ILE A 175 13.78 -5.96 -2.86
C ILE A 175 14.12 -6.03 -4.34
N GLN A 176 15.24 -5.43 -4.70
CA GLN A 176 15.81 -5.46 -6.04
C GLN A 176 16.70 -6.70 -6.20
N ASN A 177 16.91 -7.15 -7.45
CA ASN A 177 17.78 -8.28 -7.79
C ASN A 177 17.47 -9.60 -7.04
N ALA A 178 16.22 -9.79 -6.64
CA ALA A 178 15.72 -11.01 -6.03
C ALA A 178 14.55 -11.57 -6.84
N THR A 179 14.34 -12.88 -6.77
CA THR A 179 13.16 -13.55 -7.36
C THR A 179 12.37 -14.21 -6.24
N ALA A 180 11.05 -14.26 -6.37
CA ALA A 180 10.16 -14.94 -5.43
C ALA A 180 10.17 -14.42 -3.97
N VAL A 181 10.37 -13.12 -3.75
CA VAL A 181 10.16 -12.49 -2.44
C VAL A 181 8.68 -12.16 -2.26
N ASN A 182 8.07 -12.68 -1.19
CA ASN A 182 6.67 -12.44 -0.87
C ASN A 182 6.40 -10.96 -0.57
N ASN A 183 5.22 -10.47 -0.96
CA ASN A 183 4.76 -9.09 -0.74
C ASN A 183 5.72 -8.00 -1.26
N ASN A 184 6.62 -8.37 -2.17
CA ASN A 184 7.53 -7.44 -2.82
C ASN A 184 6.97 -7.03 -4.18
N PRO A 185 6.78 -5.73 -4.47
CA PRO A 185 7.12 -4.58 -3.64
C PRO A 185 5.97 -4.09 -2.72
N LEU A 186 6.31 -3.43 -1.61
CA LEU A 186 5.37 -2.64 -0.80
C LEU A 186 5.51 -1.18 -1.19
N LYS A 187 4.55 -0.60 -1.91
CA LYS A 187 4.67 0.75 -2.46
C LYS A 187 3.48 1.62 -2.11
N THR A 188 3.74 2.88 -1.80
CA THR A 188 2.78 3.95 -2.02
C THR A 188 2.94 4.42 -3.46
N SER A 189 1.96 4.10 -4.31
CA SER A 189 2.03 4.34 -5.75
C SER A 189 1.82 5.80 -6.15
N VAL A 190 1.35 6.63 -5.24
CA VAL A 190 1.00 8.03 -5.48
C VAL A 190 2.04 8.98 -4.88
N THR A 191 2.03 10.24 -5.30
CA THR A 191 2.88 11.25 -4.66
C THR A 191 2.47 11.51 -3.22
N SER A 192 3.39 12.10 -2.45
CA SER A 192 3.11 12.56 -1.10
C SER A 192 1.94 13.55 -1.02
N GLU A 193 1.78 14.41 -2.03
CA GLU A 193 0.66 15.38 -2.10
C GLU A 193 -0.70 14.68 -2.25
N VAL A 194 -0.77 13.67 -3.12
CA VAL A 194 -2.00 12.89 -3.33
C VAL A 194 -2.31 12.03 -2.12
N LEU A 195 -1.30 11.38 -1.53
CA LEU A 195 -1.44 10.60 -0.31
C LEU A 195 -2.06 11.45 0.81
N THR A 196 -1.45 12.59 1.13
CA THR A 196 -1.86 13.41 2.27
C THR A 196 -3.20 14.09 2.03
N LYS A 197 -3.47 14.57 0.81
CA LYS A 197 -4.79 15.13 0.45
C LYS A 197 -5.90 14.09 0.48
N THR A 198 -5.62 12.84 0.11
CA THR A 198 -6.61 11.75 0.21
C THR A 198 -6.98 11.51 1.66
N LEU A 199 -6.00 11.46 2.55
CA LEU A 199 -6.21 11.22 3.98
C LEU A 199 -6.83 12.42 4.70
N GLY A 200 -6.42 13.64 4.35
CA GLY A 200 -7.01 14.87 4.90
C GLY A 200 -8.51 14.98 4.62
N LYS A 201 -9.01 14.38 3.54
CA LYS A 201 -10.45 14.33 3.21
C LYS A 201 -11.25 13.30 4.00
N THR A 202 -10.59 12.39 4.74
CA THR A 202 -11.28 11.33 5.50
C THR A 202 -11.82 11.81 6.85
N THR A 203 -11.49 13.02 7.26
CA THR A 203 -11.99 13.66 8.49
C THR A 203 -13.39 14.24 8.30
N ILE A 204 -14.13 14.43 9.40
CA ILE A 204 -15.48 15.03 9.42
C ILE A 204 -15.46 16.43 8.81
N VAL A 205 -14.46 17.22 9.20
CA VAL A 205 -14.13 18.51 8.57
C VAL A 205 -12.85 18.30 7.80
N GLN A 206 -12.89 18.50 6.47
CA GLN A 206 -11.74 18.26 5.59
C GLN A 206 -10.49 18.97 6.10
N ASP A 207 -9.36 18.27 6.04
CA ASP A 207 -8.01 18.72 6.37
C ASP A 207 -7.81 19.15 7.84
N ALA A 208 -8.77 18.85 8.73
CA ALA A 208 -8.71 19.23 10.14
C ALA A 208 -7.56 18.59 10.94
N THR A 209 -6.89 17.57 10.37
CA THR A 209 -5.74 16.87 10.96
C THR A 209 -4.43 17.14 10.22
N VAL A 210 -4.44 18.02 9.20
CA VAL A 210 -3.22 18.52 8.55
C VAL A 210 -2.44 19.38 9.54
N ARG A 211 -1.11 19.20 9.55
CA ARG A 211 -0.18 19.91 10.41
C ARG A 211 0.79 20.80 9.63
N PRO A 212 1.10 22.01 10.17
CA PRO A 212 0.63 22.54 11.47
C PRO A 212 -0.83 23.03 11.47
N SER A 213 -1.37 23.44 10.33
CA SER A 213 -2.77 23.85 10.17
C SER A 213 -3.39 23.31 8.88
N ALA A 214 -4.72 23.35 8.78
CA ALA A 214 -5.45 22.94 7.57
C ALA A 214 -5.00 23.67 6.29
N SER A 215 -4.62 24.95 6.40
CA SER A 215 -4.11 25.74 5.27
C SER A 215 -2.69 25.39 4.84
N ASP A 216 -1.97 24.62 5.66
CA ASP A 216 -0.60 24.16 5.34
C ASP A 216 -0.59 22.79 4.65
N ALA A 217 -1.71 22.36 4.06
CA ALA A 217 -1.69 21.18 3.20
C ALA A 217 -0.65 21.35 2.07
N LEU A 218 -0.09 20.23 1.60
CA LEU A 218 0.81 20.27 0.45
C LEU A 218 0.14 20.99 -0.73
N PRO A 219 0.88 21.83 -1.47
CA PRO A 219 2.34 21.95 -1.55
C PRO A 219 2.97 22.98 -0.60
N SER A 220 2.28 23.44 0.45
CA SER A 220 2.88 24.35 1.43
C SER A 220 4.21 23.81 1.96
N THR A 221 5.24 24.65 2.00
CA THR A 221 6.55 24.31 2.58
C THR A 221 6.49 24.15 4.10
N ASN A 222 5.41 24.61 4.74
CA ASN A 222 5.18 24.43 6.17
C ASN A 222 4.55 23.07 6.51
N PHE A 223 4.07 22.32 5.51
CA PHE A 223 3.42 21.03 5.73
C PHE A 223 4.34 20.06 6.47
N THR A 224 3.85 19.46 7.56
CA THR A 224 4.60 18.41 8.27
C THR A 224 3.98 17.03 8.12
N ARG A 225 2.66 16.89 8.24
CA ARG A 225 1.94 15.59 8.17
C ARG A 225 0.43 15.73 8.20
N VAL A 226 -0.27 14.63 7.91
CA VAL A 226 -1.69 14.40 8.23
C VAL A 226 -1.76 13.35 9.33
N LEU A 227 -2.26 13.73 10.50
CA LEU A 227 -2.37 12.83 11.65
C LEU A 227 -3.54 11.86 11.46
N SER A 228 -3.30 10.59 11.78
CA SER A 228 -4.31 9.53 11.72
C SER A 228 -5.26 9.59 12.93
N PRO A 229 -6.33 8.78 12.97
CA PRO A 229 -7.21 8.68 14.13
C PRO A 229 -6.59 8.00 15.36
N THR A 230 -5.36 7.44 15.27
CA THR A 230 -4.65 6.91 16.44
C THR A 230 -4.10 8.01 17.34
N SER A 231 -3.95 9.24 16.81
CA SER A 231 -3.60 10.40 17.61
C SER A 231 -4.70 10.71 18.61
N ALA A 232 -4.33 10.78 19.90
CA ALA A 232 -5.28 11.07 20.97
C ALA A 232 -5.90 12.47 20.79
N ASP A 233 -5.10 13.43 20.33
CA ASP A 233 -5.55 14.80 20.08
C ASP A 233 -6.52 14.88 18.90
N MET A 234 -6.39 13.98 17.92
CA MET A 234 -7.06 14.09 16.61
C MET A 234 -8.18 13.07 16.37
N CYS A 235 -8.31 12.01 17.18
CA CYS A 235 -9.27 10.93 16.94
C CYS A 235 -10.72 11.43 16.74
N ARG A 236 -11.13 12.46 17.48
CA ARG A 236 -12.47 13.08 17.38
C ARG A 236 -12.71 13.91 16.12
N LYS A 237 -11.70 14.06 15.26
CA LYS A 237 -11.83 14.64 13.91
C LYS A 237 -12.31 13.63 12.87
N TYR A 238 -12.31 12.35 13.23
CA TYR A 238 -12.88 11.25 12.43
C TYR A 238 -14.23 10.83 13.00
N ASN A 239 -15.00 10.03 12.25
CA ASN A 239 -16.27 9.51 12.76
C ASN A 239 -16.05 8.66 14.02
N ASP A 240 -17.04 8.66 14.92
CA ASP A 240 -17.05 7.74 16.05
C ASP A 240 -17.67 6.40 15.64
N TRP A 241 -17.69 5.45 16.59
CA TRP A 241 -18.19 4.10 16.39
C TRP A 241 -19.62 3.90 16.93
N THR A 242 -20.32 4.99 17.27
CA THR A 242 -21.66 4.93 17.88
C THR A 242 -22.65 4.22 16.95
N ASN A 243 -22.72 4.65 15.68
CA ASN A 243 -23.66 4.07 14.71
C ASN A 243 -23.39 2.57 14.47
N TYR A 244 -22.10 2.20 14.34
CA TYR A 244 -21.76 0.82 14.02
C TYR A 244 -22.06 -0.10 15.20
N LEU A 245 -21.60 0.24 16.41
CA LEU A 245 -21.67 -0.66 17.57
C LEU A 245 -23.06 -0.66 18.22
N LYS A 246 -23.66 0.52 18.45
CA LYS A 246 -24.93 0.66 19.20
C LYS A 246 -26.19 0.49 18.35
N THR A 247 -26.07 0.65 17.03
CA THR A 247 -27.20 0.51 16.11
C THR A 247 -27.03 -0.73 15.24
N THR A 248 -26.02 -0.74 14.37
CA THR A 248 -25.88 -1.80 13.35
C THR A 248 -25.60 -3.16 13.98
N LEU A 249 -24.55 -3.27 14.79
CA LEU A 249 -24.15 -4.55 15.39
C LEU A 249 -25.07 -4.97 16.52
N TYR A 250 -25.52 -4.04 17.39
CA TYR A 250 -26.56 -4.35 18.38
C TYR A 250 -27.82 -4.97 17.74
N GLN A 251 -28.34 -4.35 16.66
CA GLN A 251 -29.50 -4.88 15.95
C GLN A 251 -29.21 -6.27 15.37
N SER A 252 -28.04 -6.47 14.74
CA SER A 252 -27.67 -7.76 14.15
C SER A 252 -27.49 -8.85 15.20
N THR A 253 -26.66 -8.62 16.21
CA THR A 253 -26.22 -9.67 17.13
C THR A 253 -27.22 -9.96 18.24
N THR A 254 -27.90 -8.93 18.74
CA THR A 254 -28.70 -9.04 19.96
C THR A 254 -30.19 -9.07 19.65
N VAL A 255 -30.69 -8.14 18.82
CA VAL A 255 -32.12 -8.12 18.46
C VAL A 255 -32.47 -9.23 17.47
N ASN A 256 -31.63 -9.44 16.45
CA ASN A 256 -31.85 -10.46 15.43
C ASN A 256 -31.18 -11.81 15.76
N SER A 257 -30.51 -11.90 16.93
CA SER A 257 -29.83 -13.12 17.40
C SER A 257 -28.86 -13.74 16.39
N LYS A 258 -28.10 -12.90 15.67
CA LYS A 258 -27.04 -13.33 14.75
C LYS A 258 -25.67 -12.92 15.27
N PRO A 259 -25.08 -13.68 16.20
CA PRO A 259 -23.76 -13.34 16.75
C PRO A 259 -22.69 -13.39 15.67
N ILE A 260 -21.65 -12.58 15.85
CA ILE A 260 -20.46 -12.61 15.01
C ILE A 260 -19.60 -13.81 15.42
N LYS A 261 -19.01 -14.52 14.46
CA LYS A 261 -18.22 -15.74 14.73
C LYS A 261 -16.73 -15.46 14.65
N ILE A 262 -16.07 -15.37 15.80
CA ILE A 262 -14.61 -15.29 15.88
C ILE A 262 -14.07 -16.70 16.10
N LYS A 263 -13.58 -17.31 15.02
CA LYS A 263 -13.24 -18.74 15.00
C LYS A 263 -12.07 -19.03 14.08
N GLY A 264 -11.12 -19.81 14.58
CA GLY A 264 -9.89 -20.16 13.88
C GLY A 264 -8.93 -20.97 14.73
N LEU A 265 -7.65 -20.91 14.38
CA LEU A 265 -6.54 -21.55 15.11
C LEU A 265 -5.46 -20.52 15.38
N PHE A 266 -5.15 -20.31 16.66
CA PHE A 266 -4.02 -19.52 17.12
C PHE A 266 -2.75 -20.38 17.04
N GLY A 267 -1.74 -19.90 16.31
CA GLY A 267 -0.48 -20.63 16.09
C GLY A 267 0.39 -20.80 17.34
N GLY A 268 0.14 -20.02 18.39
CA GLY A 268 1.03 -19.91 19.55
C GLY A 268 2.13 -18.87 19.30
N VAL A 269 2.76 -18.43 20.39
CA VAL A 269 3.88 -17.48 20.39
C VAL A 269 5.00 -18.07 21.24
N GLY A 270 6.17 -18.31 20.65
CA GLY A 270 7.30 -18.89 21.38
C GLY A 270 7.89 -17.90 22.37
N GLY A 271 7.86 -18.20 23.68
CA GLY A 271 8.71 -17.60 24.74
C GLY A 271 8.76 -16.07 24.92
N GLN A 272 8.02 -15.29 24.12
CA GLN A 272 8.10 -13.83 24.08
C GLN A 272 7.59 -13.18 25.39
N PRO A 273 8.16 -12.03 25.80
CA PRO A 273 7.98 -11.45 27.14
C PRO A 273 6.61 -10.80 27.40
N ALA A 274 5.64 -10.90 26.48
CA ALA A 274 4.36 -10.18 26.52
C ALA A 274 3.49 -10.45 27.76
N ASN A 275 3.84 -11.47 28.55
CA ASN A 275 3.10 -11.85 29.76
C ASN A 275 3.98 -11.69 31.02
N ALA A 276 4.70 -10.58 31.19
CA ALA A 276 5.39 -10.32 32.45
C ALA A 276 4.40 -10.35 33.65
N ALA A 277 4.92 -10.60 34.86
CA ALA A 277 4.14 -10.73 36.10
C ALA A 277 2.95 -9.76 36.19
N PRO A 278 1.78 -10.18 36.74
CA PRO A 278 1.64 -11.15 37.82
C PRO A 278 1.19 -12.57 37.45
N LEU A 279 1.10 -12.92 36.16
CA LEU A 279 0.67 -14.27 35.75
C LEU A 279 1.66 -15.36 36.18
N THR A 280 1.16 -16.55 36.57
CA THR A 280 2.03 -17.68 36.90
C THR A 280 2.73 -18.23 35.64
N ALA A 281 3.84 -18.95 35.80
CA ALA A 281 4.53 -19.57 34.66
C ALA A 281 3.64 -20.56 33.88
N ALA A 282 2.72 -21.24 34.58
CA ALA A 282 1.76 -22.15 33.99
C ALA A 282 0.73 -21.38 33.13
N ASP A 283 0.18 -20.28 33.63
CA ASP A 283 -0.80 -19.46 32.90
C ASP A 283 -0.18 -18.83 31.64
N ARG A 284 1.07 -18.37 31.74
CA ARG A 284 1.82 -17.84 30.59
C ARG A 284 2.04 -18.91 29.52
N THR A 285 2.40 -20.12 29.95
CA THR A 285 2.62 -21.25 29.05
C THR A 285 1.31 -21.61 28.34
N ALA A 286 0.21 -21.72 29.07
CA ALA A 286 -1.09 -22.05 28.52
C ALA A 286 -1.60 -21.02 27.50
N ARG A 287 -1.40 -19.72 27.75
CA ARG A 287 -1.83 -18.63 26.85
C ARG A 287 -1.00 -18.51 25.57
N ASN A 288 0.23 -18.99 25.59
CA ASN A 288 1.19 -18.84 24.48
C ASN A 288 1.23 -20.07 23.56
N GLN A 289 0.52 -21.14 23.92
CA GLN A 289 0.46 -22.37 23.14
C GLN A 289 -0.56 -22.33 22.02
N THR A 290 -0.33 -23.16 21.00
CA THR A 290 -1.23 -23.35 19.87
C THR A 290 -2.59 -23.84 20.35
N GLN A 291 -3.67 -23.16 19.94
CA GLN A 291 -5.03 -23.43 20.43
C GLN A 291 -6.07 -23.10 19.35
N SER A 292 -7.09 -23.95 19.20
CA SER A 292 -8.29 -23.58 18.44
C SER A 292 -9.07 -22.51 19.21
N TYR A 293 -9.85 -21.67 18.53
CA TYR A 293 -10.78 -20.76 19.20
C TYR A 293 -12.12 -20.73 18.48
N ASP A 294 -13.19 -20.62 19.25
CA ASP A 294 -14.56 -20.46 18.78
C ASP A 294 -15.34 -19.58 19.77
N TYR A 295 -15.64 -18.36 19.34
CA TYR A 295 -16.32 -17.34 20.13
C TYR A 295 -17.49 -16.74 19.35
N GLU A 296 -18.61 -16.57 20.02
CA GLU A 296 -19.75 -15.81 19.54
C GLU A 296 -19.74 -14.41 20.17
N VAL A 297 -19.79 -13.37 19.34
CA VAL A 297 -19.75 -11.99 19.80
C VAL A 297 -21.11 -11.34 19.66
N THR A 298 -21.55 -10.70 20.75
CA THR A 298 -22.74 -9.85 20.77
C THR A 298 -22.40 -8.44 21.24
N PHE A 299 -23.06 -7.45 20.67
CA PHE A 299 -23.03 -6.06 21.11
C PHE A 299 -24.29 -5.72 21.88
N ALA A 300 -24.16 -5.13 23.06
CA ALA A 300 -25.29 -4.63 23.83
C ALA A 300 -25.77 -3.26 23.33
N ALA A 301 -26.93 -2.78 23.81
CA ALA A 301 -27.49 -1.48 23.40
C ALA A 301 -26.56 -0.29 23.73
N ASN A 302 -25.71 -0.44 24.75
CA ASN A 302 -24.68 0.53 25.12
C ASN A 302 -23.39 0.40 24.27
N GLY A 303 -23.32 -0.55 23.34
CA GLY A 303 -22.19 -0.79 22.45
C GLY A 303 -21.07 -1.64 23.03
N ASP A 304 -21.25 -2.19 24.24
CA ASP A 304 -20.27 -3.10 24.81
C ASP A 304 -20.26 -4.43 24.05
N ALA A 305 -19.07 -4.96 23.77
CA ALA A 305 -18.87 -6.25 23.14
C ALA A 305 -18.71 -7.33 24.22
N THR A 306 -19.41 -8.45 24.06
CA THR A 306 -19.17 -9.68 24.83
C THR A 306 -18.89 -10.82 23.86
N MET A 307 -17.74 -11.47 24.02
CA MET A 307 -17.33 -12.66 23.28
C MET A 307 -17.50 -13.87 24.19
N THR A 308 -18.45 -14.74 23.87
CA THR A 308 -18.76 -15.94 24.64
C THR A 308 -18.09 -17.15 24.01
N ALA A 309 -17.22 -17.81 24.78
CA ALA A 309 -16.54 -19.02 24.36
C ALA A 309 -17.57 -20.14 24.14
N GLN A 310 -17.48 -20.80 22.98
CA GLN A 310 -18.29 -21.96 22.66
C GLN A 310 -17.66 -23.24 23.22
N THR A 311 -18.46 -24.29 23.41
CA THR A 311 -17.96 -25.61 23.83
C THR A 311 -16.84 -26.10 22.89
N GLY A 312 -15.75 -26.62 23.45
CA GLY A 312 -14.57 -27.04 22.69
C GLY A 312 -13.64 -25.90 22.23
N SER A 313 -13.92 -24.64 22.56
CA SER A 313 -12.99 -23.53 22.30
C SER A 313 -11.71 -23.70 23.12
N GLY A 314 -10.54 -23.45 22.52
CA GLY A 314 -9.24 -23.73 23.12
C GLY A 314 -8.85 -25.20 23.14
N ASN A 315 -9.69 -26.11 22.63
CA ASN A 315 -9.41 -27.54 22.67
C ASN A 315 -8.17 -27.86 21.82
N GLY A 316 -7.10 -28.28 22.49
CA GLY A 316 -5.86 -28.65 21.81
C GLY A 316 -5.78 -30.11 21.35
N ALA A 317 -6.84 -30.90 21.54
CA ALA A 317 -6.99 -32.21 20.91
C ALA A 317 -7.59 -32.14 19.49
N VAL A 318 -7.93 -30.94 19.01
CA VAL A 318 -8.43 -30.74 17.64
C VAL A 318 -7.29 -30.97 16.63
N ALA A 319 -7.61 -31.64 15.52
CA ALA A 319 -6.65 -31.88 14.45
C ALA A 319 -5.98 -30.58 13.99
N GLY A 320 -4.65 -30.59 13.84
CA GLY A 320 -3.83 -29.45 13.43
C GLY A 320 -3.34 -28.53 14.55
N VAL A 321 -3.76 -28.75 15.80
CA VAL A 321 -3.03 -28.22 16.95
C VAL A 321 -1.73 -29.03 17.06
N GLY A 322 -0.58 -28.34 17.06
CA GLY A 322 0.74 -28.96 17.15
C GLY A 322 0.98 -29.66 18.49
N THR A 323 2.22 -30.09 18.75
CA THR A 323 2.57 -30.78 20.00
C THR A 323 2.46 -29.90 21.25
N ASN A 324 2.37 -28.58 21.08
CA ASN A 324 2.24 -27.59 22.15
C ASN A 324 0.78 -27.17 22.31
N ILE A 325 0.07 -27.86 23.20
CA ILE A 325 -1.38 -27.79 23.38
C ILE A 325 -1.72 -26.94 24.61
N GLY A 326 -2.47 -25.85 24.41
CA GLY A 326 -3.06 -25.09 25.52
C GLY A 326 -4.16 -25.84 26.26
N VAL A 327 -4.49 -25.41 27.47
CA VAL A 327 -5.39 -26.13 28.40
C VAL A 327 -6.87 -26.10 28.01
N GLY A 328 -7.26 -25.32 27.00
CA GLY A 328 -8.65 -25.13 26.61
C GLY A 328 -9.41 -24.11 27.47
N VAL A 329 -10.22 -23.27 26.83
CA VAL A 329 -10.97 -22.17 27.47
C VAL A 329 -12.48 -22.38 27.48
N GLY A 330 -12.99 -23.32 26.67
CA GLY A 330 -14.42 -23.62 26.48
C GLY A 330 -14.88 -24.97 27.04
N ASP A 331 -13.99 -25.77 27.63
CA ASP A 331 -14.30 -27.06 28.27
C ASP A 331 -14.11 -27.02 29.80
N ASN A 332 -13.80 -25.84 30.36
CA ASN A 332 -13.78 -25.60 31.81
C ASN A 332 -15.19 -25.19 32.31
N THR A 333 -15.49 -25.40 33.59
CA THR A 333 -16.83 -25.16 34.17
C THR A 333 -17.31 -23.70 34.17
N ALA A 334 -16.55 -22.76 33.58
CA ALA A 334 -16.86 -21.34 33.63
C ALA A 334 -16.97 -20.63 32.28
N ASN A 335 -16.47 -21.18 31.16
CA ASN A 335 -16.30 -20.50 29.87
C ASN A 335 -15.65 -19.11 30.00
N VAL A 336 -14.40 -18.94 29.55
CA VAL A 336 -13.74 -17.63 29.68
C VAL A 336 -14.29 -16.64 28.65
N ASN A 337 -15.27 -15.84 29.07
CA ASN A 337 -15.80 -14.73 28.29
C ASN A 337 -14.80 -13.57 28.22
N ILE A 338 -14.81 -12.88 27.08
CA ILE A 338 -14.05 -11.63 26.87
C ILE A 338 -15.04 -10.48 26.74
N THR A 339 -14.80 -9.36 27.42
CA THR A 339 -15.62 -8.15 27.30
C THR A 339 -14.79 -6.94 26.94
N ILE A 340 -15.36 -6.04 26.15
CA ILE A 340 -14.76 -4.75 25.78
C ILE A 340 -15.84 -3.68 25.88
N THR A 341 -15.56 -2.62 26.62
CA THR A 341 -16.53 -1.52 26.76
C THR A 341 -16.58 -0.69 25.47
N PHE A 342 -17.74 -0.07 25.21
CA PHE A 342 -17.88 0.91 24.13
C PHE A 342 -16.86 2.04 24.25
N ALA A 343 -16.57 2.51 25.46
CA ALA A 343 -15.59 3.58 25.69
C ALA A 343 -14.18 3.17 25.23
N ALA A 344 -13.77 1.92 25.51
CA ALA A 344 -12.49 1.38 25.05
C ALA A 344 -12.47 1.20 23.53
N LEU A 345 -13.54 0.65 22.93
CA LEU A 345 -13.65 0.50 21.46
C LEU A 345 -13.68 1.85 20.73
N ASN A 346 -14.24 2.89 21.35
CA ASN A 346 -14.41 4.22 20.76
C ASN A 346 -13.29 5.23 21.09
N ALA A 347 -12.23 4.78 21.78
CA ALA A 347 -11.02 5.56 22.02
C ALA A 347 -10.09 5.57 20.79
N SER A 348 -9.06 6.43 20.78
CA SER A 348 -8.03 6.43 19.73
C SER A 348 -7.27 5.09 19.70
N THR A 349 -7.06 4.47 20.86
CA THR A 349 -6.49 3.13 21.00
C THR A 349 -7.49 2.02 20.68
N GLY A 350 -8.79 2.32 20.51
CA GLY A 350 -9.87 1.37 20.28
C GLY A 350 -9.84 0.76 18.88
N ILE A 351 -10.94 0.81 18.13
CA ILE A 351 -11.01 0.25 16.76
C ILE A 351 -10.07 1.01 15.79
N TYR A 352 -9.77 2.28 16.05
CA TYR A 352 -8.82 3.03 15.23
C TYR A 352 -7.37 2.58 15.43
N GLY A 353 -6.96 2.38 16.68
CA GLY A 353 -5.61 1.94 17.05
C GLY A 353 -5.43 0.42 17.15
N ASN A 354 -6.52 -0.35 17.13
CA ASN A 354 -6.57 -1.80 17.35
C ASN A 354 -5.83 -2.27 18.60
N ASN A 355 -5.95 -1.51 19.68
CA ASN A 355 -5.31 -1.77 20.97
C ASN A 355 -6.19 -1.39 22.20
N PRO A 356 -7.50 -1.68 22.24
CA PRO A 356 -8.32 -1.40 23.42
C PRO A 356 -7.93 -2.30 24.59
N ALA A 357 -8.09 -1.78 25.80
CA ALA A 357 -8.17 -2.61 26.99
C ALA A 357 -9.38 -3.55 26.90
N TYR A 358 -9.21 -4.81 27.30
CA TYR A 358 -10.27 -5.81 27.35
C TYR A 358 -10.20 -6.60 28.66
N THR A 359 -11.32 -7.22 29.04
CA THR A 359 -11.40 -8.07 30.23
C THR A 359 -11.63 -9.51 29.81
N TYR A 360 -10.85 -10.45 30.34
CA TYR A 360 -11.07 -11.89 30.21
C TYR A 360 -11.14 -12.52 31.60
N GLY A 361 -12.21 -13.26 31.90
CA GLY A 361 -12.48 -13.69 33.27
C GLY A 361 -12.56 -12.49 34.23
N SER A 362 -11.62 -12.38 35.18
CA SER A 362 -11.50 -11.25 36.11
C SER A 362 -10.35 -10.30 35.81
N THR A 363 -9.60 -10.53 34.73
CA THR A 363 -8.38 -9.77 34.40
C THR A 363 -8.67 -8.74 33.32
N THR A 364 -8.29 -7.48 33.56
CA THR A 364 -8.37 -6.40 32.57
C THR A 364 -6.98 -6.05 32.07
N THR A 365 -6.78 -6.05 30.76
CA THR A 365 -5.52 -5.68 30.12
C THR A 365 -5.41 -4.16 29.93
N THR A 366 -4.22 -3.68 29.60
CA THR A 366 -4.01 -2.28 29.17
C THR A 366 -4.17 -2.10 27.66
N GLY A 367 -4.22 -3.20 26.91
CA GLY A 367 -4.29 -3.25 25.46
C GLY A 367 -4.33 -4.70 24.96
N VAL A 368 -4.21 -4.87 23.65
CA VAL A 368 -4.05 -6.18 23.00
C VAL A 368 -2.71 -6.78 23.42
N GLU A 369 -2.75 -8.02 23.91
CA GLU A 369 -1.57 -8.78 24.33
C GLU A 369 -1.15 -9.73 23.21
N ASN A 370 0.14 -10.05 23.11
CA ASN A 370 0.62 -11.04 22.14
C ASN A 370 0.42 -12.46 22.70
N ASP A 371 -0.82 -12.90 22.80
CA ASP A 371 -1.23 -14.19 23.37
C ASP A 371 -2.55 -14.69 22.73
N PHE A 372 -3.09 -15.80 23.24
CA PHE A 372 -4.36 -16.36 22.75
C PHE A 372 -5.53 -15.36 22.81
N TYR A 373 -5.72 -14.64 23.93
CA TYR A 373 -6.87 -13.75 24.09
C TYR A 373 -6.72 -12.50 23.22
N GLY A 374 -5.52 -11.94 23.14
CA GLY A 374 -5.22 -10.84 22.24
C GLY A 374 -5.34 -11.25 20.77
N TRP A 375 -5.08 -12.51 20.41
CA TRP A 375 -5.37 -13.02 19.07
C TRP A 375 -6.87 -13.01 18.74
N VAL A 376 -7.70 -13.50 19.66
CA VAL A 376 -9.18 -13.52 19.54
C VAL A 376 -9.74 -12.10 19.45
N VAL A 377 -9.29 -11.21 20.34
CA VAL A 377 -9.67 -9.78 20.31
C VAL A 377 -9.19 -9.13 19.01
N GLY A 378 -7.97 -9.44 18.58
CA GLY A 378 -7.38 -8.91 17.36
C GLY A 378 -8.17 -9.28 16.09
N ASP A 379 -8.72 -10.49 16.02
CA ASP A 379 -9.60 -10.90 14.92
C ASP A 379 -10.89 -10.07 14.86
N LEU A 380 -11.51 -9.80 16.02
CA LEU A 380 -12.67 -8.92 16.09
C LEU A 380 -12.31 -7.50 15.65
N LEU A 381 -11.21 -6.95 16.16
CA LEU A 381 -10.77 -5.59 15.87
C LEU A 381 -10.43 -5.38 14.39
N ALA A 382 -9.64 -6.28 13.79
CA ALA A 382 -9.34 -6.24 12.36
C ALA A 382 -10.63 -6.35 11.52
N GLY A 383 -11.54 -7.25 11.89
CA GLY A 383 -12.86 -7.37 11.26
C GLY A 383 -13.67 -6.07 11.33
N LEU A 384 -13.72 -5.43 12.50
CA LEU A 384 -14.38 -4.13 12.71
C LEU A 384 -13.74 -3.03 11.87
N SER A 385 -12.40 -2.93 11.82
CA SER A 385 -11.69 -1.94 11.01
C SER A 385 -12.04 -2.08 9.51
N TRP A 386 -12.13 -3.30 8.99
CA TRP A 386 -12.55 -3.57 7.61
C TRP A 386 -14.06 -3.49 7.36
N GLY A 387 -14.89 -3.42 8.41
CA GLY A 387 -16.36 -3.41 8.27
C GLY A 387 -16.99 -4.76 7.93
N LEU A 388 -16.38 -5.88 8.33
CA LEU A 388 -16.89 -7.22 8.01
C LEU A 388 -18.05 -7.67 8.92
N PRO A 389 -17.99 -7.46 10.26
CA PRO A 389 -19.09 -7.80 11.17
C PRO A 389 -20.44 -7.18 10.75
N GLY A 390 -21.50 -7.98 10.76
CA GLY A 390 -22.85 -7.51 10.40
C GLY A 390 -23.03 -7.11 8.93
N SER A 391 -22.02 -7.31 8.07
CA SER A 391 -22.14 -7.03 6.63
C SER A 391 -23.20 -7.92 6.00
N THR A 392 -24.13 -7.30 5.27
CA THR A 392 -25.20 -8.00 4.53
C THR A 392 -24.80 -8.37 3.10
N VAL A 393 -23.59 -7.97 2.69
CA VAL A 393 -23.06 -8.19 1.35
C VAL A 393 -22.79 -9.67 1.13
N LYS A 394 -23.29 -10.19 0.02
CA LYS A 394 -23.11 -11.59 -0.37
C LYS A 394 -21.73 -11.79 -0.99
N PHE A 395 -21.00 -12.80 -0.49
CA PHE A 395 -19.68 -13.18 -0.97
C PHE A 395 -19.63 -14.68 -1.28
N ASN A 396 -18.88 -15.04 -2.33
CA ASN A 396 -18.64 -16.41 -2.72
C ASN A 396 -17.13 -16.71 -2.74
N ALA A 397 -16.66 -17.39 -1.70
CA ALA A 397 -15.26 -17.81 -1.60
C ALA A 397 -14.99 -19.08 -2.43
N THR A 398 -15.93 -20.04 -2.50
CA THR A 398 -15.71 -21.38 -3.09
C THR A 398 -16.94 -22.30 -3.14
N SER A 399 -18.16 -21.85 -2.81
CA SER A 399 -19.36 -22.72 -2.80
C SER A 399 -20.51 -22.10 -3.58
N ALA A 400 -21.42 -22.91 -4.12
CA ALA A 400 -22.58 -22.43 -4.89
C ALA A 400 -23.59 -21.58 -4.08
N LEU A 401 -23.27 -21.23 -2.82
CA LEU A 401 -24.11 -20.43 -1.93
C LEU A 401 -23.47 -19.06 -1.68
N ASN A 402 -24.19 -18.02 -2.05
CA ASN A 402 -23.88 -16.63 -1.75
C ASN A 402 -24.14 -16.35 -0.26
N VAL A 403 -23.11 -16.46 0.58
CA VAL A 403 -23.18 -16.24 2.04
C VAL A 403 -22.93 -14.77 2.36
N GLN A 404 -23.62 -14.20 3.36
CA GLN A 404 -23.34 -12.83 3.79
C GLN A 404 -21.96 -12.77 4.48
N ILE A 405 -21.16 -11.75 4.20
CA ILE A 405 -19.83 -11.59 4.80
C ILE A 405 -19.92 -11.62 6.34
N GLY A 406 -20.95 -11.01 6.93
CA GLY A 406 -21.16 -11.01 8.38
C GLY A 406 -21.46 -12.39 9.00
N ASP A 407 -21.85 -13.38 8.20
CA ASP A 407 -22.15 -14.75 8.67
C ASP A 407 -20.93 -15.69 8.63
N LEU A 408 -19.85 -15.27 7.96
CA LEU A 408 -18.56 -15.98 7.87
C LEU A 408 -17.78 -15.90 9.18
N THR A 409 -16.86 -16.84 9.41
CA THR A 409 -15.94 -16.78 10.55
C THR A 409 -14.76 -15.84 10.30
N SER A 410 -14.08 -15.39 11.36
CA SER A 410 -12.86 -14.59 11.22
C SER A 410 -11.76 -15.27 10.37
N ALA A 411 -11.55 -16.57 10.52
CA ALA A 411 -10.64 -17.30 9.63
C ALA A 411 -11.06 -17.26 8.15
N GLU A 412 -12.36 -17.28 7.83
CA GLU A 412 -12.87 -17.16 6.46
C GLU A 412 -12.72 -15.75 5.90
N TRP A 413 -12.91 -14.71 6.73
CA TRP A 413 -12.73 -13.31 6.34
C TRP A 413 -11.33 -13.02 5.79
N PHE A 414 -10.32 -13.57 6.46
CA PHE A 414 -8.93 -13.25 6.20
C PHE A 414 -8.26 -14.26 5.27
N GLY A 415 -8.70 -15.53 5.28
CA GLY A 415 -7.96 -16.63 4.65
C GLY A 415 -6.96 -17.26 5.64
N GLY A 416 -7.40 -17.46 6.88
CA GLY A 416 -6.59 -17.97 7.98
C GLY A 416 -6.74 -19.47 8.23
N LEU A 417 -6.14 -19.93 9.33
CA LEU A 417 -6.23 -21.32 9.77
C LEU A 417 -7.61 -21.61 10.36
N LYS A 418 -8.24 -22.67 9.84
CA LYS A 418 -9.46 -23.26 10.38
C LYS A 418 -9.20 -23.77 11.79
N ALA A 419 -10.22 -23.73 12.64
CA ALA A 419 -10.16 -24.38 13.94
C ALA A 419 -9.77 -25.88 13.86
N SER A 420 -10.04 -26.54 12.72
CA SER A 420 -9.69 -27.93 12.44
C SER A 420 -8.31 -28.15 11.79
N GLY A 421 -7.44 -27.14 11.73
CA GLY A 421 -6.05 -27.30 11.27
C GLY A 421 -5.79 -27.07 9.78
N GLY A 422 -6.82 -27.04 8.93
CA GLY A 422 -6.67 -26.65 7.52
C GLY A 422 -6.56 -25.12 7.35
N ALA A 423 -6.28 -24.63 6.14
CA ALA A 423 -6.27 -23.20 5.83
C ALA A 423 -7.41 -22.81 4.89
N TYR A 424 -7.95 -21.61 5.08
CA TYR A 424 -8.65 -20.88 4.01
C TYR A 424 -7.60 -20.17 3.15
N SER A 425 -7.89 -19.99 1.87
CA SER A 425 -6.98 -19.31 0.95
C SER A 425 -7.19 -17.79 1.03
N VAL A 426 -6.13 -17.03 1.34
CA VAL A 426 -6.16 -15.56 1.37
C VAL A 426 -6.69 -14.97 0.06
N PRO A 427 -6.20 -15.33 -1.14
CA PRO A 427 -6.77 -14.83 -2.41
C PRO A 427 -8.26 -15.10 -2.61
N ASN A 428 -8.84 -16.07 -1.88
CA ASN A 428 -10.25 -16.42 -1.97
C ASN A 428 -11.10 -15.88 -0.81
N SER A 429 -10.52 -15.17 0.15
CA SER A 429 -11.22 -14.56 1.28
C SER A 429 -11.83 -13.20 0.91
N PRO A 430 -12.82 -12.68 1.67
CA PRO A 430 -13.30 -11.32 1.51
C PRO A 430 -12.18 -10.28 1.51
N VAL A 431 -11.22 -10.36 2.45
CA VAL A 431 -10.10 -9.43 2.52
C VAL A 431 -9.19 -9.56 1.30
N GLY A 432 -8.79 -10.78 0.91
CA GLY A 432 -7.91 -10.97 -0.24
C GLY A 432 -8.54 -10.61 -1.58
N LYS A 433 -9.87 -10.69 -1.72
CA LYS A 433 -10.62 -10.16 -2.88
C LYS A 433 -11.01 -8.68 -2.75
N GLY A 434 -10.61 -8.01 -1.66
CA GLY A 434 -10.86 -6.58 -1.44
C GLY A 434 -12.31 -6.21 -1.13
N TYR A 435 -13.14 -7.16 -0.66
CA TYR A 435 -14.49 -6.92 -0.10
C TYR A 435 -14.39 -6.36 1.32
N ILE A 436 -13.83 -5.16 1.42
CA ILE A 436 -13.56 -4.42 2.65
C ILE A 436 -14.03 -2.97 2.52
N TYR A 437 -14.23 -2.31 3.66
CA TYR A 437 -14.69 -0.92 3.79
C TYR A 437 -16.04 -0.70 3.09
N SER A 438 -16.13 0.27 2.17
CA SER A 438 -17.35 0.56 1.41
C SER A 438 -17.92 -0.64 0.64
N LYS A 439 -17.09 -1.61 0.24
CA LYS A 439 -17.59 -2.85 -0.38
C LYS A 439 -18.25 -3.79 0.61
N ALA A 440 -17.77 -3.84 1.85
CA ALA A 440 -18.37 -4.64 2.91
C ALA A 440 -19.57 -3.93 3.56
N GLN A 441 -19.56 -2.59 3.55
CA GLN A 441 -20.59 -1.74 4.14
C GLN A 441 -21.09 -0.68 3.13
N PRO A 442 -21.75 -1.06 2.02
CA PRO A 442 -22.23 -0.12 1.03
C PRO A 442 -23.14 0.94 1.65
N GLY A 443 -22.87 2.22 1.36
CA GLY A 443 -23.65 3.35 1.88
C GLY A 443 -23.50 3.65 3.37
N ASN A 444 -22.63 2.93 4.09
CA ASN A 444 -22.48 3.07 5.55
C ASN A 444 -21.01 3.40 5.93
N PRO A 445 -20.52 4.61 5.62
CA PRO A 445 -19.11 4.97 5.84
C PRO A 445 -18.68 5.01 7.31
N THR A 446 -19.62 5.04 8.25
CA THR A 446 -19.35 5.03 9.69
C THR A 446 -19.21 3.62 10.28
N ASN A 447 -19.31 2.58 9.44
CA ASN A 447 -19.21 1.17 9.84
C ASN A 447 -17.83 0.55 9.52
N TYR A 448 -16.81 1.38 9.29
CA TYR A 448 -15.43 0.91 9.05
C TYR A 448 -14.39 2.03 9.28
N HIS A 449 -13.12 1.67 9.24
CA HIS A 449 -11.98 2.58 9.46
C HIS A 449 -11.76 3.49 8.24
N THR A 450 -12.28 4.72 8.30
CA THR A 450 -12.31 5.66 7.17
C THR A 450 -10.92 6.13 6.73
N TYR A 451 -10.00 6.31 7.67
CA TYR A 451 -8.61 6.66 7.36
C TYR A 451 -7.91 5.53 6.57
N ALA A 452 -7.98 4.30 7.07
CA ALA A 452 -7.41 3.14 6.38
C ALA A 452 -8.10 2.84 5.04
N ALA A 453 -9.40 3.14 4.93
CA ALA A 453 -10.11 3.07 3.66
C ALA A 453 -9.54 4.02 2.60
N GLY A 454 -9.08 5.21 3.01
CA GLY A 454 -8.42 6.18 2.13
C GLY A 454 -7.07 5.72 1.59
N LEU A 455 -6.40 4.76 2.26
CA LEU A 455 -5.14 4.16 1.79
C LEU A 455 -5.35 3.04 0.77
N LYS A 456 -6.56 2.48 0.68
CA LYS A 456 -6.86 1.35 -0.21
C LYS A 456 -6.64 1.73 -1.67
N GLY A 457 -5.85 0.93 -2.38
CA GLY A 457 -5.59 1.11 -3.82
C GLY A 457 -4.47 2.12 -4.13
N ILE A 458 -3.96 2.85 -3.14
CA ILE A 458 -2.82 3.76 -3.31
C ILE A 458 -1.57 3.30 -2.55
N THR A 459 -1.71 2.39 -1.59
CA THR A 459 -0.56 1.79 -0.92
C THR A 459 -0.82 0.37 -0.42
N GLY A 460 0.25 -0.43 -0.36
CA GLY A 460 0.28 -1.73 0.33
C GLY A 460 0.71 -1.63 1.80
N ALA A 461 0.91 -0.41 2.32
CA ALA A 461 1.30 -0.16 3.69
C ALA A 461 0.22 -0.51 4.73
N TYR A 462 0.64 -0.66 5.97
CA TYR A 462 -0.27 -0.63 7.12
C TYR A 462 -0.95 0.74 7.24
N GLY A 463 -2.28 0.72 7.31
CA GLY A 463 -3.12 1.86 7.68
C GLY A 463 -3.66 1.77 9.10
N PHE A 464 -3.62 0.59 9.71
CA PHE A 464 -4.02 0.33 11.09
C PHE A 464 -3.35 -0.94 11.61
N GLY A 465 -3.26 -1.14 12.93
CA GLY A 465 -2.65 -2.33 13.53
C GLY A 465 -3.41 -3.62 13.19
N LEU A 466 -2.73 -4.77 13.10
CA LEU A 466 -3.31 -6.08 12.75
C LEU A 466 -3.79 -6.25 11.29
N GLN A 467 -3.50 -5.29 10.41
CA GLN A 467 -3.85 -5.39 8.99
C GLN A 467 -3.14 -6.56 8.28
N ASP A 468 -2.05 -7.09 8.83
CA ASP A 468 -1.36 -8.31 8.37
C ASP A 468 -2.21 -9.58 8.44
N ARG A 469 -3.36 -9.56 9.11
CA ARG A 469 -4.35 -10.64 8.96
C ARG A 469 -4.69 -10.89 7.49
N GLY A 470 -4.61 -9.88 6.63
CA GLY A 470 -4.78 -10.00 5.18
C GLY A 470 -3.55 -10.52 4.40
N GLY A 471 -2.41 -10.76 5.06
CA GLY A 471 -1.22 -11.42 4.52
C GLY A 471 -0.31 -10.60 3.60
N ALA A 472 -0.61 -9.32 3.35
CA ALA A 472 -0.03 -8.55 2.25
C ALA A 472 0.96 -7.43 2.64
N THR A 473 1.34 -7.31 3.92
CA THR A 473 2.00 -6.09 4.46
C THR A 473 3.43 -6.29 4.97
N LEU A 474 3.99 -7.50 4.89
CA LEU A 474 5.32 -7.83 5.42
C LEU A 474 6.21 -8.45 4.33
N ILE A 475 7.41 -7.90 4.13
CA ILE A 475 8.48 -8.47 3.32
C ILE A 475 9.45 -9.20 4.25
N THR A 476 9.81 -10.44 3.91
CA THR A 476 10.91 -11.18 4.54
C THR A 476 11.99 -11.46 3.51
N PHE A 477 13.25 -11.20 3.83
CA PHE A 477 14.38 -11.26 2.91
C PHE A 477 15.68 -11.69 3.59
N ASN A 478 16.52 -12.45 2.89
CA ASN A 478 17.88 -12.75 3.30
C ASN A 478 18.79 -12.89 2.06
N ARG A 479 20.11 -12.76 2.27
CA ARG A 479 21.09 -12.82 1.17
C ARG A 479 21.66 -14.19 0.89
N ILE A 480 21.32 -15.20 1.68
CA ILE A 480 21.67 -16.59 1.34
C ILE A 480 20.83 -17.04 0.14
N ASP A 481 19.53 -16.76 0.18
CA ASP A 481 18.60 -17.06 -0.92
C ASP A 481 18.72 -16.06 -2.08
N HIS A 482 19.18 -14.84 -1.79
CA HIS A 482 19.26 -13.75 -2.76
C HIS A 482 20.60 -13.00 -2.66
N PRO A 483 21.72 -13.62 -3.13
CA PRO A 483 23.07 -13.09 -2.90
C PRO A 483 23.33 -11.71 -3.49
N ASN A 484 22.63 -11.32 -4.56
CA ASN A 484 22.74 -9.99 -5.16
C ASN A 484 21.60 -9.03 -4.77
N GLY A 485 20.68 -9.49 -3.91
CA GLY A 485 19.51 -8.73 -3.52
C GLY A 485 19.83 -7.61 -2.54
N TYR A 486 19.05 -6.53 -2.60
CA TYR A 486 19.12 -5.41 -1.65
C TYR A 486 17.75 -4.78 -1.46
N LEU A 487 17.52 -4.14 -0.31
CA LEU A 487 16.32 -3.34 -0.07
C LEU A 487 16.50 -1.95 -0.66
N GLU A 488 15.63 -1.55 -1.58
CA GLU A 488 15.50 -0.17 -2.07
C GLU A 488 14.36 0.53 -1.35
N ILE A 489 14.68 1.65 -0.69
CA ILE A 489 13.72 2.59 -0.11
C ILE A 489 13.54 3.74 -1.10
N GLY A 490 12.41 3.75 -1.80
CA GLY A 490 12.01 4.85 -2.66
C GLY A 490 11.38 5.98 -1.86
N VAL A 491 11.86 7.20 -2.08
CA VAL A 491 11.40 8.42 -1.41
C VAL A 491 10.70 9.31 -2.42
N ASP A 492 9.37 9.30 -2.39
CA ASP A 492 8.48 10.05 -3.28
C ASP A 492 8.72 9.74 -4.77
N THR A 493 9.15 8.52 -5.07
CA THR A 493 9.58 8.07 -6.41
C THR A 493 8.41 7.67 -7.32
N GLU A 494 7.27 7.31 -6.74
CA GLU A 494 6.09 6.86 -7.47
C GLU A 494 5.13 8.03 -7.72
N ASN A 495 4.32 7.93 -8.78
CA ASN A 495 3.56 9.07 -9.28
C ASN A 495 2.30 8.67 -10.05
N HIS A 496 1.69 7.56 -9.64
CA HIS A 496 0.49 7.07 -10.27
C HIS A 496 -0.65 8.05 -10.07
N SER A 497 -1.43 8.22 -11.14
CA SER A 497 -2.71 8.91 -11.08
C SER A 497 -3.68 8.11 -10.21
N THR A 498 -4.57 8.81 -9.51
CA THR A 498 -5.72 8.25 -8.79
C THR A 498 -7.01 8.74 -9.41
N VAL A 499 -8.11 8.00 -9.27
CA VAL A 499 -9.46 8.47 -9.63
C VAL A 499 -10.30 8.57 -8.37
N GLY A 500 -10.99 9.70 -8.22
CA GLY A 500 -11.99 9.94 -7.19
C GLY A 500 -13.21 10.67 -7.74
N PRO A 501 -14.27 10.85 -6.93
CA PRO A 501 -15.38 11.71 -7.31
C PRO A 501 -14.90 13.17 -7.39
N SER A 502 -15.33 13.88 -8.42
CA SER A 502 -15.08 15.32 -8.53
C SER A 502 -15.90 16.10 -7.48
N PRO A 503 -15.37 17.20 -6.91
CA PRO A 503 -16.18 18.10 -6.09
C PRO A 503 -17.30 18.80 -6.88
N SER A 504 -17.19 18.88 -8.22
CA SER A 504 -18.19 19.48 -9.10
C SER A 504 -19.07 18.39 -9.73
N GLN A 505 -20.01 17.85 -8.95
CA GLN A 505 -21.02 16.92 -9.48
C GLN A 505 -22.17 17.66 -10.16
N GLN A 506 -22.87 16.95 -11.06
CA GLN A 506 -24.19 17.40 -11.52
C GLN A 506 -25.10 17.64 -10.29
N PRO A 507 -25.90 18.72 -10.25
CA PRO A 507 -26.82 18.95 -9.14
C PRO A 507 -27.70 17.74 -8.83
N GLY A 508 -27.70 17.29 -7.57
CA GLY A 508 -28.45 16.11 -7.10
C GLY A 508 -27.75 14.76 -7.32
N VAL A 509 -26.65 14.73 -8.07
CA VAL A 509 -25.83 13.53 -8.28
C VAL A 509 -24.76 13.43 -7.19
N VAL A 510 -24.62 12.23 -6.65
CA VAL A 510 -23.57 11.82 -5.71
C VAL A 510 -22.94 10.57 -6.28
N VAL A 511 -21.62 10.65 -6.48
CA VAL A 511 -20.79 9.54 -6.94
C VAL A 511 -19.90 9.09 -5.80
N ASN A 512 -19.76 7.78 -5.64
CA ASN A 512 -18.77 7.17 -4.75
C ASN A 512 -17.87 6.26 -5.57
N VAL A 513 -16.56 6.53 -5.58
CA VAL A 513 -15.58 5.59 -6.15
C VAL A 513 -15.34 4.49 -5.12
N ASN A 514 -15.81 3.29 -5.43
CA ASN A 514 -15.78 2.13 -4.55
C ASN A 514 -14.47 1.35 -4.69
N GLU A 515 -13.87 1.42 -5.87
CA GLU A 515 -12.59 0.78 -6.21
C GLU A 515 -11.78 1.65 -7.12
N PHE A 516 -10.48 1.58 -6.92
CA PHE A 516 -9.52 2.20 -7.79
C PHE A 516 -8.27 1.34 -7.83
N SER A 517 -7.68 1.22 -9.02
CA SER A 517 -6.34 0.69 -9.23
C SER A 517 -5.68 1.42 -10.38
N SER A 518 -4.37 1.60 -10.29
CA SER A 518 -3.52 2.14 -11.35
C SER A 518 -2.63 1.05 -11.94
N LYS A 519 -2.34 1.17 -13.23
CA LYS A 519 -1.36 0.34 -13.93
C LYS A 519 -0.46 1.19 -14.82
N ASP A 520 0.82 0.89 -14.79
CA ASP A 520 1.76 1.32 -15.82
C ASP A 520 1.62 0.39 -17.01
N LEU A 521 1.14 0.90 -18.13
CA LEU A 521 1.13 0.17 -19.40
C LEU A 521 2.06 0.87 -20.38
N THR A 522 2.92 0.10 -21.04
CA THR A 522 3.75 0.62 -22.13
C THR A 522 2.88 0.92 -23.36
N ALA A 523 3.41 1.70 -24.30
CA ALA A 523 2.73 1.91 -25.59
C ALA A 523 2.44 0.58 -26.32
N ASN A 524 3.33 -0.42 -26.16
CA ASN A 524 3.11 -1.76 -26.71
C ASN A 524 1.98 -2.51 -26.00
N ASP A 525 1.87 -2.38 -24.67
CA ASP A 525 0.77 -2.98 -23.91
C ASP A 525 -0.57 -2.35 -24.30
N LEU A 526 -0.62 -1.04 -24.48
CA LEU A 526 -1.82 -0.33 -24.95
C LEU A 526 -2.24 -0.77 -26.36
N LYS A 527 -1.26 -0.94 -27.26
CA LYS A 527 -1.51 -1.44 -28.61
C LYS A 527 -2.05 -2.86 -28.60
N THR A 528 -1.41 -3.76 -27.86
CA THR A 528 -1.75 -5.18 -27.87
C THR A 528 -3.00 -5.49 -27.05
N THR A 529 -3.28 -4.73 -26.00
CA THR A 529 -4.43 -4.96 -25.10
C THR A 529 -5.67 -4.21 -25.55
N TYR A 530 -5.54 -2.96 -26.03
CA TYR A 530 -6.68 -2.07 -26.26
C TYR A 530 -6.75 -1.50 -27.69
N ALA A 531 -5.94 -2.03 -28.61
CA ALA A 531 -5.82 -1.58 -29.99
C ALA A 531 -5.50 -0.07 -30.13
N VAL A 532 -4.76 0.49 -29.16
CA VAL A 532 -4.37 1.91 -29.17
C VAL A 532 -3.04 2.08 -29.90
N GLU A 533 -3.05 2.78 -31.03
CA GLU A 533 -1.84 3.14 -31.76
C GLU A 533 -1.49 4.62 -31.60
N ASN A 534 -0.19 4.94 -31.67
CA ASN A 534 0.32 6.31 -31.70
C ASN A 534 -0.20 7.19 -30.55
N PHE A 535 -0.11 6.68 -29.33
CA PHE A 535 -0.54 7.37 -28.12
C PHE A 535 0.55 7.29 -27.05
N THR A 536 0.92 8.45 -26.50
CA THR A 536 1.82 8.55 -25.35
C THR A 536 1.00 8.92 -24.14
N THR A 537 1.00 8.06 -23.12
CA THR A 537 0.33 8.31 -21.85
C THR A 537 1.12 9.29 -20.99
N TYR A 538 0.41 10.23 -20.36
CA TYR A 538 0.90 11.15 -19.33
C TYR A 538 0.13 10.96 -18.00
N SER A 539 -0.46 9.78 -17.85
CA SER A 539 -1.05 9.28 -16.63
C SER A 539 -0.80 7.77 -16.58
N THR A 540 -0.92 7.20 -15.40
CA THR A 540 -1.19 5.76 -15.34
C THR A 540 -2.58 5.45 -15.83
N ILE A 541 -2.82 4.19 -16.17
CA ILE A 541 -4.14 3.71 -16.50
C ILE A 541 -4.92 3.55 -15.23
N CYS A 542 -5.99 4.33 -15.08
CA CYS A 542 -6.81 4.33 -13.88
C CYS A 542 -8.05 3.48 -14.12
N SER A 543 -8.12 2.30 -13.51
CA SER A 543 -9.32 1.45 -13.51
C SER A 543 -10.10 1.67 -12.23
N PHE A 544 -11.38 2.00 -12.34
CA PHE A 544 -12.21 2.25 -11.16
C PHE A 544 -13.61 1.66 -11.29
N ASN A 545 -14.23 1.38 -10.14
CA ASN A 545 -15.65 1.08 -10.01
C ASN A 545 -16.29 2.16 -9.13
N ALA A 546 -17.46 2.64 -9.52
CA ALA A 546 -18.19 3.66 -8.79
C ALA A 546 -19.68 3.35 -8.70
N SER A 547 -20.34 3.94 -7.72
CA SER A 547 -21.79 3.97 -7.60
C SER A 547 -22.29 5.40 -7.74
N ILE A 548 -23.47 5.53 -8.32
CA ILE A 548 -24.15 6.81 -8.54
C ILE A 548 -25.59 6.71 -8.02
N ASN A 549 -26.03 7.72 -7.29
CA ASN A 549 -27.37 7.73 -6.66
C ASN A 549 -28.51 8.00 -7.66
N VAL A 550 -28.21 8.54 -8.85
CA VAL A 550 -29.18 8.84 -9.90
C VAL A 550 -28.90 7.94 -11.10
N SER A 551 -29.74 6.91 -11.29
CA SER A 551 -29.65 6.02 -12.45
C SER A 551 -29.80 6.80 -13.77
N GLY A 552 -28.90 6.55 -14.72
CA GLY A 552 -28.79 7.29 -15.98
C GLY A 552 -28.23 8.71 -15.86
N GLY A 553 -27.83 9.14 -14.65
CA GLY A 553 -27.24 10.44 -14.38
C GLY A 553 -25.79 10.57 -14.86
N TYR A 554 -25.26 11.79 -14.79
CA TYR A 554 -23.87 12.09 -15.19
C TYR A 554 -22.96 12.15 -13.97
N GLY A 555 -22.15 11.11 -13.78
CA GLY A 555 -21.11 11.10 -12.75
C GLY A 555 -19.88 11.88 -13.22
N VAL A 556 -19.38 12.77 -12.36
CA VAL A 556 -18.14 13.50 -12.64
C VAL A 556 -17.00 12.91 -11.82
N PHE A 557 -15.97 12.45 -12.51
CA PHE A 557 -14.77 11.87 -11.92
C PHE A 557 -13.62 12.83 -12.05
N MET A 558 -12.61 12.65 -11.22
CA MET A 558 -11.42 13.47 -11.19
C MET A 558 -10.19 12.58 -11.05
N MET A 559 -9.20 12.76 -11.93
CA MET A 559 -7.90 12.10 -11.85
C MET A 559 -6.75 13.09 -11.77
N ASN A 560 -5.73 12.82 -10.96
CA ASN A 560 -4.55 13.69 -10.86
C ASN A 560 -3.47 13.31 -11.87
N SER A 561 -2.71 14.30 -12.37
CA SER A 561 -1.42 14.09 -13.00
C SER A 561 -0.51 15.30 -12.81
N ASN A 562 0.76 15.05 -12.57
CA ASN A 562 1.84 16.05 -12.56
C ASN A 562 2.93 15.73 -13.61
N THR A 563 2.68 14.74 -14.47
CA THR A 563 3.59 14.32 -15.55
C THR A 563 3.16 14.89 -16.90
N LEU A 564 2.17 15.79 -16.90
CA LEU A 564 1.72 16.46 -18.12
C LEU A 564 2.88 17.26 -18.72
N PRO A 565 3.09 17.20 -20.05
CA PRO A 565 4.12 17.99 -20.69
C PRO A 565 3.76 19.46 -20.65
N SER A 566 4.77 20.32 -20.70
CA SER A 566 4.55 21.75 -20.86
C SER A 566 3.95 22.03 -22.24
N GLY A 567 2.90 22.86 -22.33
CA GLY A 567 2.22 23.16 -23.58
C GLY A 567 0.73 23.45 -23.42
N SER A 568 -0.01 23.52 -24.54
CA SER A 568 -1.46 23.75 -24.49
C SER A 568 -2.20 22.51 -23.98
N PRO A 569 -3.21 22.68 -23.09
CA PRO A 569 -4.05 21.57 -22.64
C PRO A 569 -4.85 20.93 -23.79
N THR A 570 -5.09 21.65 -24.89
CA THR A 570 -5.80 21.13 -26.07
C THR A 570 -5.02 20.07 -26.85
N SER A 571 -3.71 19.95 -26.62
CA SER A 571 -2.89 18.89 -27.21
C SER A 571 -3.11 17.53 -26.55
N LEU A 572 -3.73 17.51 -25.38
CA LEU A 572 -4.02 16.31 -24.62
C LEU A 572 -5.32 15.66 -25.08
N ARG A 573 -5.43 14.35 -24.83
CA ARG A 573 -6.59 13.52 -25.14
C ARG A 573 -6.83 12.57 -23.98
N LEU A 574 -8.10 12.41 -23.61
CA LEU A 574 -8.55 11.42 -22.65
C LEU A 574 -9.13 10.21 -23.38
N LEU A 575 -8.75 9.03 -22.93
CA LEU A 575 -9.04 7.75 -23.57
C LEU A 575 -9.80 6.85 -22.59
N LYS A 576 -10.89 6.25 -23.07
CA LYS A 576 -11.59 5.12 -22.46
C LYS A 576 -11.01 3.82 -23.04
N LEU A 577 -10.71 2.88 -22.16
CA LEU A 577 -10.24 1.54 -22.52
C LEU A 577 -11.33 0.53 -22.11
N TYR A 578 -11.73 -0.34 -23.03
CA TYR A 578 -12.77 -1.35 -22.79
C TYR A 578 -12.13 -2.73 -22.57
N SER A 579 -12.71 -3.52 -21.66
CA SER A 579 -12.31 -4.90 -21.37
C SER A 579 -12.39 -5.85 -22.58
N ASN A 580 -13.17 -5.50 -23.60
CA ASN A 580 -13.24 -6.22 -24.87
C ASN A 580 -12.01 -5.99 -25.79
N GLY A 581 -11.01 -5.25 -25.31
CA GLY A 581 -9.76 -4.97 -26.02
C GLY A 581 -9.83 -3.83 -27.03
N THR A 582 -10.88 -3.00 -26.97
CA THR A 582 -11.02 -1.79 -27.79
C THR A 582 -10.84 -0.52 -26.95
N SER A 583 -10.83 0.65 -27.60
CA SER A 583 -10.72 1.94 -26.95
C SER A 583 -11.53 3.01 -27.67
N ALA A 584 -11.88 4.09 -26.96
CA ALA A 584 -12.54 5.26 -27.53
C ALA A 584 -12.00 6.54 -26.88
N PHE A 585 -11.82 7.59 -27.67
CA PHE A 585 -11.53 8.90 -27.10
C PHE A 585 -12.79 9.51 -26.50
N PHE A 586 -12.63 10.16 -25.35
CA PHE A 586 -13.57 11.18 -24.89
C PHE A 586 -13.64 12.33 -25.92
N GLY A 587 -14.57 13.26 -25.71
CA GLY A 587 -14.69 14.47 -26.52
C GLY A 587 -13.41 15.31 -26.57
N ASN A 588 -13.45 16.42 -27.30
CA ASN A 588 -12.34 17.37 -27.27
C ASN A 588 -12.24 18.05 -25.90
N TYR A 589 -11.06 18.61 -25.60
CA TYR A 589 -10.84 19.41 -24.39
C TYR A 589 -11.90 20.51 -24.26
N ALA A 590 -12.62 20.54 -23.13
CA ALA A 590 -13.68 21.51 -22.94
C ALA A 590 -13.12 22.92 -22.67
N ALA A 591 -13.67 23.92 -23.38
CA ALA A 591 -13.26 25.31 -23.22
C ALA A 591 -13.65 25.89 -21.85
N THR A 592 -14.67 25.33 -21.21
CA THR A 592 -15.16 25.70 -19.89
C THR A 592 -15.39 24.44 -19.04
N GLY A 593 -15.49 24.63 -17.72
CA GLY A 593 -15.86 23.58 -16.77
C GLY A 593 -16.49 24.23 -15.53
N PRO A 594 -17.39 23.53 -14.80
CA PRO A 594 -17.85 22.16 -15.06
C PRO A 594 -18.90 22.07 -16.18
N ILE A 595 -18.91 20.96 -16.93
CA ILE A 595 -19.93 20.60 -17.93
C ILE A 595 -20.40 19.17 -17.66
N TYR A 596 -21.72 18.95 -17.56
CA TYR A 596 -22.32 17.65 -17.24
C TYR A 596 -22.90 16.99 -18.50
N SER A 597 -22.03 16.41 -19.34
CA SER A 597 -22.42 15.70 -20.56
C SER A 597 -21.46 14.54 -20.83
N ASP A 598 -22.01 13.38 -21.21
CA ASP A 598 -21.24 12.13 -21.39
C ASP A 598 -20.03 12.33 -22.31
N GLY A 599 -18.86 11.91 -21.86
CA GLY A 599 -17.62 12.06 -22.63
C GLY A 599 -16.96 13.44 -22.58
N THR A 600 -17.47 14.39 -21.79
CA THR A 600 -16.83 15.71 -21.62
C THR A 600 -15.69 15.62 -20.60
N TRP A 601 -14.61 16.37 -20.82
CA TRP A 601 -13.50 16.46 -19.87
C TRP A 601 -12.77 17.81 -19.94
N TRP A 602 -12.14 18.20 -18.82
CA TRP A 602 -11.38 19.44 -18.67
C TRP A 602 -10.27 19.29 -17.62
N LEU A 603 -9.42 20.30 -17.48
CA LEU A 603 -8.40 20.37 -16.43
C LEU A 603 -8.69 21.48 -15.43
N THR A 604 -8.33 21.26 -14.17
CA THR A 604 -8.12 22.33 -13.19
C THR A 604 -6.70 22.28 -12.64
N ASP A 605 -6.22 23.40 -12.11
CA ASP A 605 -5.06 23.41 -11.23
C ASP A 605 -5.41 22.82 -9.86
N LEU A 606 -4.42 22.83 -8.95
CA LEU A 606 -4.58 22.36 -7.58
C LEU A 606 -5.65 23.14 -6.78
N ALA A 607 -5.81 24.43 -7.06
CA ALA A 607 -6.78 25.31 -6.40
C ALA A 607 -8.20 25.11 -6.92
N GLY A 608 -8.38 24.26 -7.95
CA GLY A 608 -9.66 24.02 -8.60
C GLY A 608 -10.00 25.06 -9.68
N THR A 609 -9.05 25.92 -10.06
CA THR A 609 -9.22 26.86 -11.16
C THR A 609 -9.16 26.12 -12.48
N HIS A 610 -10.19 26.28 -13.31
CA HIS A 610 -10.23 25.70 -14.66
C HIS A 610 -9.08 26.22 -15.52
N ILE A 611 -8.38 25.32 -16.22
CA ILE A 611 -7.32 25.67 -17.16
C ILE A 611 -7.97 25.98 -18.52
N LEU A 612 -7.83 27.21 -19.00
CA LEU A 612 -8.40 27.61 -20.28
C LEU A 612 -7.61 26.98 -21.45
N PRO A 613 -8.24 26.78 -22.62
CA PRO A 613 -7.53 26.31 -23.83
C PRO A 613 -6.31 27.15 -24.22
N SER A 614 -6.33 28.45 -23.89
CA SER A 614 -5.24 29.41 -24.12
C SER A 614 -4.09 29.32 -23.13
N ASP A 615 -4.29 28.66 -21.99
CA ASP A 615 -3.30 28.58 -20.93
C ASP A 615 -2.17 27.60 -21.30
N GLN A 616 -1.08 27.66 -20.55
CA GLN A 616 0.07 26.77 -20.69
C GLN A 616 0.20 25.88 -19.47
N LEU A 617 0.25 24.58 -19.71
CA LEU A 617 0.66 23.60 -18.73
C LEU A 617 2.16 23.73 -18.46
N VAL A 618 2.55 23.44 -17.22
CA VAL A 618 3.94 23.41 -16.77
C VAL A 618 4.22 22.03 -16.22
N THR A 619 5.22 21.36 -16.79
CA THR A 619 5.65 20.03 -16.34
C THR A 619 6.02 20.07 -14.85
N GLY A 620 5.53 19.10 -14.08
CA GLY A 620 5.76 19.00 -12.64
C GLY A 620 4.68 19.65 -11.78
N ASN A 621 3.84 20.54 -12.32
CA ASN A 621 2.67 21.05 -11.61
C ASN A 621 1.58 19.96 -11.54
N THR A 622 0.89 19.87 -10.41
CA THR A 622 -0.26 18.97 -10.24
C THR A 622 -1.51 19.58 -10.89
N TYR A 623 -2.11 18.83 -11.82
CA TYR A 623 -3.39 19.13 -12.45
C TYR A 623 -4.40 18.03 -12.15
N TYR A 624 -5.69 18.39 -12.17
CA TYR A 624 -6.79 17.46 -12.09
C TYR A 624 -7.52 17.39 -13.42
N VAL A 625 -7.61 16.20 -14.01
CA VAL A 625 -8.48 15.91 -15.15
C VAL A 625 -9.85 15.56 -14.63
N HIS A 626 -10.83 16.40 -14.92
CA HIS A 626 -12.23 16.12 -14.68
C HIS A 626 -12.82 15.47 -15.91
N PHE A 627 -13.59 14.41 -15.74
CA PHE A 627 -14.25 13.72 -16.85
C PHE A 627 -15.62 13.20 -16.46
N VAL A 628 -16.53 13.16 -17.42
CA VAL A 628 -17.94 12.83 -17.19
C VAL A 628 -18.27 11.52 -17.87
N VAL A 629 -18.86 10.61 -17.10
CA VAL A 629 -19.43 9.35 -17.58
C VAL A 629 -20.90 9.32 -17.20
N GLN A 630 -21.75 9.10 -18.18
CA GLN A 630 -23.16 8.79 -17.94
C GLN A 630 -23.31 7.33 -17.52
N ASP A 631 -24.08 7.09 -16.45
CA ASP A 631 -24.46 5.75 -16.01
C ASP A 631 -25.19 4.99 -17.13
N ASN A 632 -24.68 3.80 -17.50
CA ASN A 632 -25.13 3.04 -18.68
C ASN A 632 -25.03 3.85 -20.00
N GLY A 633 -24.05 4.77 -20.06
CA GLY A 633 -23.72 5.60 -21.22
C GLY A 633 -22.68 4.96 -22.14
N LYS A 634 -22.17 5.73 -23.11
CA LYS A 634 -21.19 5.21 -24.08
C LYS A 634 -19.84 4.91 -23.42
N TYR A 635 -19.47 5.71 -22.43
CA TYR A 635 -18.18 5.63 -21.76
C TYR A 635 -18.19 4.75 -20.51
N ASP A 636 -19.35 4.19 -20.14
CA ASP A 636 -19.52 3.27 -19.02
C ASP A 636 -19.56 1.82 -19.51
N GLU A 637 -18.62 1.00 -19.05
CA GLU A 637 -18.62 -0.43 -19.40
C GLU A 637 -19.69 -1.23 -18.65
N ASN A 638 -20.19 -0.71 -17.52
CA ASN A 638 -21.21 -1.40 -16.73
C ASN A 638 -22.62 -0.96 -17.15
N SER A 639 -23.34 -1.85 -17.83
CA SER A 639 -24.73 -1.58 -18.22
C SER A 639 -25.74 -1.59 -17.05
N ALA A 640 -25.31 -1.95 -15.83
CA ALA A 640 -26.19 -1.97 -14.67
C ALA A 640 -26.40 -0.56 -14.10
N LEU A 641 -27.64 -0.10 -14.09
CA LEU A 641 -28.00 1.22 -13.56
C LEU A 641 -27.50 1.43 -12.12
N GLY A 642 -26.93 2.60 -11.87
CA GLY A 642 -26.35 3.01 -10.60
C GLY A 642 -24.90 2.57 -10.41
N GLN A 643 -24.24 2.00 -11.42
CA GLN A 643 -22.88 1.49 -11.35
C GLN A 643 -22.07 1.92 -12.58
N ILE A 644 -20.88 2.47 -12.35
CA ILE A 644 -19.96 2.89 -13.41
C ILE A 644 -18.65 2.10 -13.26
N THR A 645 -18.14 1.51 -14.34
CA THR A 645 -16.87 0.75 -14.32
C THR A 645 -15.98 1.10 -15.50
N ASP A 646 -14.89 1.83 -15.29
CA ASP A 646 -14.05 2.26 -16.41
C ASP A 646 -12.56 2.31 -16.13
N PRO A 647 -11.76 1.75 -17.05
CA PRO A 647 -10.37 2.17 -17.21
C PRO A 647 -10.24 3.41 -18.11
N VAL A 648 -9.52 4.42 -17.63
CA VAL A 648 -9.23 5.66 -18.37
C VAL A 648 -7.73 6.00 -18.39
N ALA A 649 -7.30 6.72 -19.42
CA ALA A 649 -5.93 7.17 -19.61
C ALA A 649 -5.88 8.57 -20.20
N LEU A 650 -5.02 9.44 -19.67
CA LEU A 650 -4.71 10.73 -20.28
C LEU A 650 -3.37 10.63 -21.02
N GLY A 651 -3.29 11.26 -22.19
CA GLY A 651 -2.08 11.30 -22.98
C GLY A 651 -2.17 12.28 -24.13
N ALA A 652 -1.33 12.11 -25.13
CA ALA A 652 -1.45 12.78 -26.41
C ALA A 652 -1.26 11.80 -27.57
N SER A 653 -1.93 12.08 -28.67
CA SER A 653 -1.68 11.38 -29.93
C SER A 653 -0.30 11.79 -30.45
N THR A 654 0.59 10.83 -30.67
CA THR A 654 1.84 11.08 -31.38
C THR A 654 1.52 11.18 -32.86
N SER A 655 1.54 12.41 -33.40
CA SER A 655 1.52 12.53 -34.85
C SER A 655 2.82 11.92 -35.38
N SER A 656 2.71 10.80 -36.08
CA SER A 656 3.80 10.30 -36.91
C SER A 656 4.00 11.32 -38.03
N SER A 657 4.83 12.34 -37.78
CA SER A 657 5.53 13.03 -38.85
C SER A 657 6.25 11.93 -39.63
N SER A 658 5.71 11.59 -40.80
CA SER A 658 6.27 10.63 -41.74
C SER A 658 7.59 11.17 -42.32
N GLY A 659 8.63 11.23 -41.49
CA GLY A 659 9.98 11.02 -41.99
C GLY A 659 10.09 9.52 -42.21
N CYS A 660 10.26 9.07 -43.44
CA CYS A 660 10.44 7.65 -43.75
C CYS A 660 11.64 7.11 -42.95
N VAL A 661 11.38 6.50 -41.80
CA VAL A 661 12.37 5.70 -41.09
C VAL A 661 12.29 4.32 -41.74
N LEU A 662 13.33 3.98 -42.52
CA LEU A 662 13.50 2.63 -43.02
C LEU A 662 13.63 1.69 -41.82
N ASN A 663 12.69 0.76 -41.69
CA ASN A 663 12.70 -0.26 -40.65
C ASN A 663 13.90 -1.21 -40.89
N PRO A 664 14.91 -1.27 -40.00
CA PRO A 664 16.07 -2.15 -40.17
C PRO A 664 15.71 -3.65 -40.07
N ASP A 665 14.52 -3.98 -39.56
CA ASP A 665 14.02 -5.36 -39.42
C ASP A 665 13.06 -5.79 -40.53
N SER A 666 12.71 -4.90 -41.46
CA SER A 666 11.96 -5.29 -42.67
C SER A 666 12.91 -5.92 -43.69
N ASP A 667 12.51 -7.02 -44.33
CA ASP A 667 13.34 -7.72 -45.33
C ASP A 667 13.36 -6.89 -46.64
N VAL A 668 14.16 -5.81 -46.66
CA VAL A 668 14.20 -4.71 -47.67
C VAL A 668 14.67 -5.15 -49.07
N ARG A 669 14.73 -6.45 -49.35
CA ARG A 669 15.32 -7.01 -50.58
C ARG A 669 14.57 -6.58 -51.84
N TYR A 670 13.25 -6.47 -51.77
CA TYR A 670 12.41 -6.13 -52.92
C TYR A 670 12.38 -4.62 -53.21
N GLU A 671 12.46 -3.79 -52.18
CA GLU A 671 12.39 -2.32 -52.30
C GLU A 671 13.72 -1.73 -52.77
N LEU A 672 14.86 -2.25 -52.28
CA LEU A 672 16.18 -1.92 -52.82
C LEU A 672 16.35 -2.40 -54.27
N ALA A 673 15.84 -3.59 -54.61
CA ALA A 673 15.83 -4.07 -55.99
C ALA A 673 14.97 -3.18 -56.89
N GLY A 674 13.80 -2.74 -56.41
CA GLY A 674 12.93 -1.79 -57.11
C GLY A 674 13.62 -0.44 -57.39
N MET A 675 14.33 0.11 -56.39
CA MET A 675 15.10 1.34 -56.57
C MET A 675 16.28 1.17 -57.53
N PHE A 676 16.96 0.02 -57.51
CA PHE A 676 18.05 -0.28 -58.42
C PHE A 676 17.58 -0.43 -59.88
N ILE A 677 16.42 -1.07 -60.07
CA ILE A 677 15.77 -1.20 -61.38
C ILE A 677 15.32 0.18 -61.90
N ALA A 678 14.71 1.01 -61.05
CA ALA A 678 14.31 2.37 -61.44
C ALA A 678 15.52 3.23 -61.84
N ALA A 679 16.63 3.14 -61.12
CA ALA A 679 17.88 3.83 -61.44
C ALA A 679 18.49 3.33 -62.77
N LEU A 680 18.47 2.01 -63.03
CA LEU A 680 18.91 1.43 -64.30
C LEU A 680 18.03 1.88 -65.47
N ILE A 681 16.71 1.90 -65.29
CA ILE A 681 15.76 2.40 -66.28
C ILE A 681 16.05 3.87 -66.60
N PHE A 682 16.24 4.72 -65.59
CA PHE A 682 16.60 6.12 -65.78
C PHE A 682 17.94 6.31 -66.51
N MET A 683 18.94 5.47 -66.23
CA MET A 683 20.23 5.49 -66.93
C MET A 683 20.11 5.10 -68.41
N VAL A 684 19.29 4.09 -68.72
CA VAL A 684 19.03 3.66 -70.10
C VAL A 684 18.25 4.72 -70.87
N PHE A 685 17.26 5.37 -70.25
CA PHE A 685 16.52 6.48 -70.87
C PHE A 685 17.41 7.72 -71.07
N ARG A 686 18.31 8.05 -70.14
CA ARG A 686 19.31 9.12 -70.32
C ARG A 686 20.23 8.86 -71.52
N ARG A 687 20.64 7.61 -71.77
CA ARG A 687 21.46 7.24 -72.94
C ARG A 687 20.72 7.38 -74.28
N LYS A 688 19.41 7.16 -74.32
CA LYS A 688 18.60 7.34 -75.55
C LYS A 688 18.36 8.82 -75.88
N VAL A 689 18.23 9.69 -74.88
CA VAL A 689 18.08 11.14 -75.10
C VAL A 689 19.40 11.78 -75.57
N ALA A 690 20.55 11.32 -75.06
CA ALA A 690 21.86 11.82 -75.50
C ALA A 690 22.20 11.45 -76.97
N LYS A 691 21.75 10.30 -77.46
CA LYS A 691 21.96 9.88 -78.86
C LYS A 691 21.04 10.56 -79.89
N ARG A 692 20.02 11.31 -79.47
CA ARG A 692 19.15 12.10 -80.38
C ARG A 692 19.69 13.52 -80.68
N LYS A 693 20.82 13.92 -80.10
CA LYS A 693 21.49 15.21 -80.39
C LYS A 693 22.65 15.12 -81.39
N PHE A 694 22.90 13.95 -81.97
CA PHE A 694 23.83 13.75 -83.08
C PHE A 694 23.14 12.98 -84.22
N LYS A 695 22.22 13.67 -84.90
CA LYS A 695 21.84 13.40 -86.29
C LYS A 695 21.24 14.65 -86.89
#